data_AF-A0AAI8IKT8-F1
#
_entry.id   AF-A0AAI8IKT8-F1
#
_cell.length_a   1.000
_cell.length_b   1.000
_cell.length_c   1.000
_cell.angle_alpha   90.00
_cell.angle_beta   90.00
_cell.angle_gamma   90.00
#
_symmetry.space_group_name_H-M   'P 1'
#
loop_
_entity.id
_entity.type
_entity.pdbx_description
1 polymer ?
#
loop_
_entity_poly.entity_id
_entity_poly.type
_entity_poly.pdbx_seq_one_letter_code
_entity_poly.pdbx_strand_id
1 'polypeptide(L)'
;MTPRLTVVVPVYNVEEYLDACLASLARQTMRDLEVVMVDDGSTDSSARIAQAHAARDSRFRLVQQENAGLGAARNTGVRYATGAYLAFVDSDDVIPEDAYALMLDTLERSGSDFVTGNVHRLKTDGTTEQSPMFRRAMSTTRLTTHVLRDWDLLGDRIACNKVFRKDFWDKHALAFPEGVLFEDIPVIVPAHFLAGSVDVLSDTVYLWRDRHGSISNKRALPRAVHDRTAAVTTASTFLGRRLAEAAGTPFEADWAEAKRRYDQSVLAGDLWMFMEALPDGDDAYHQAFLDHANAFADHADPAALAALPLHLRAKWALIRRRRLPELLDLMAFVRANPDAFQVRGLARRRAAYPVTRAPLPAPATRLRPRDLPLIARVTRAHWEDGKLHLTGYAYVRNLPPGRLQARGKALWLRAGRHRVVPLKVRPVRSREATYSSRQALHRYDRAGFTTVVDPARLSTGRPSTTWKLEMAAVGGLLPRTGPVRMAGLDGLPVHYLGEFRRVGATLSAGRLRLRAENVPSRLAAHHDEDGTLHLEGHLAATPPTGAEAWAGLRATNWYTKETLDLPIGLDGKTFTAELPLAALAEGAEPLAPDAPVRRPQPWGVSLFRADGTTSPVAVHPEIESGRYPLGEGRELLVGANSAGNLELRDQPVRPIVTELTWPPRGPLTLAGSFPAADDGRRELVLVHGTHGEETVLDAHRDGPRFTASLTPEAVHGPGGTLPLAEGNWTMFLRRPGEADPALYTPVHIAPVLHTGLPLARHLGGREFLVERRHYDRLQLHSGSSLPAADRGRTQQKALRAAYTTQRARGPLRDAVLYSSFDGRQYSDSPRAVHEELAARDTSLTHLWTVRDQQVDLPPGLTPVALWSAEWYEALARSRHIVTNTQLPEWFERAEGQYVVQTWHGTPLKRIGRDLAGSPAADPHYIAALPHRSAQWSLLVSPNRFSTPILRHAFGYTGPVLESGYPRNDLLDAHGRAERAARVRRRLAIPEDRTVVLYAPTWREDRPKRGGRYALDLPLDPARAAAELGDSHVLLVRRHYLVGGSVPGGDNVRDVSRYPDVAELLLVSDVLVTDYSSLMFDFAQTGRPMLFHTWDLDHYRDTLRGFYFDFESSAPGPLLTDAEEVVEALRDPKAATAGHREAYDAFRARFCDLDDGTAAARVADALLAATPHPPAGRSATPTAAFTGEPA
;
A
#
# COMPACT_ATOMS: atom_id res chain seq x y z
N MET A 1 -40.05 30.05 11.43
CA MET A 1 -40.32 28.60 11.64
C MET A 1 -39.60 28.20 12.91
N THR A 2 -40.24 27.41 13.78
CA THR A 2 -39.56 26.86 14.98
C THR A 2 -38.55 25.81 14.53
N PRO A 3 -37.27 25.88 14.92
CA PRO A 3 -36.27 24.91 14.50
C PRO A 3 -36.57 23.53 15.12
N ARG A 4 -36.42 22.46 14.34
CA ARG A 4 -36.47 21.08 14.83
C ARG A 4 -35.13 20.62 15.38
N LEU A 5 -34.03 21.02 14.75
CA LEU A 5 -32.67 20.64 15.12
C LEU A 5 -31.86 21.87 15.55
N THR A 6 -31.19 21.78 16.70
CA THR A 6 -30.08 22.68 17.05
C THR A 6 -28.75 22.00 16.77
N VAL A 7 -27.89 22.65 15.97
CA VAL A 7 -26.51 22.25 15.75
C VAL A 7 -25.58 23.16 16.55
N VAL A 8 -24.82 22.60 17.49
CA VAL A 8 -23.86 23.35 18.31
C VAL A 8 -22.46 23.26 17.69
N VAL A 9 -21.83 24.40 17.44
CA VAL A 9 -20.49 24.52 16.83
C VAL A 9 -19.56 25.28 17.77
N PRO A 10 -18.70 24.61 18.55
CA PRO A 10 -17.67 25.26 19.35
C PRO A 10 -16.53 25.79 18.45
N VAL A 11 -16.13 27.05 18.65
CA VAL A 11 -15.16 27.78 17.84
C VAL A 11 -14.03 28.29 18.72
N TYR A 12 -12.79 27.91 18.39
CA TYR A 12 -11.58 28.44 19.01
C TYR A 12 -10.39 28.36 18.06
N ASN A 13 -9.86 29.50 17.62
CA ASN A 13 -8.66 29.64 16.78
C ASN A 13 -8.62 28.68 15.57
N VAL A 14 -9.61 28.80 14.68
CA VAL A 14 -9.86 27.89 13.56
C VAL A 14 -10.21 28.65 12.26
N GLU A 15 -9.67 29.85 12.08
CA GLU A 15 -10.04 30.75 10.97
C GLU A 15 -9.91 30.11 9.57
N GLU A 16 -8.93 29.23 9.37
CA GLU A 16 -8.65 28.57 8.09
C GLU A 16 -9.78 27.64 7.64
N TYR A 17 -10.49 27.00 8.58
CA TYR A 17 -11.44 25.92 8.29
C TYR A 17 -12.91 26.29 8.58
N LEU A 18 -13.13 27.31 9.41
CA LEU A 18 -14.45 27.66 9.92
C LEU A 18 -15.45 27.97 8.80
N ASP A 19 -15.03 28.70 7.76
CA ASP A 19 -15.93 29.09 6.68
C ASP A 19 -16.49 27.87 5.93
N ALA A 20 -15.66 26.87 5.64
CA ALA A 20 -16.07 25.64 4.98
C ALA A 20 -17.05 24.82 5.85
N CYS A 21 -16.80 24.76 7.17
CA CYS A 21 -17.69 24.11 8.14
C CYS A 21 -19.08 24.77 8.13
N LEU A 22 -19.14 26.08 8.35
CA LEU A 22 -20.41 26.83 8.41
C LEU A 22 -21.14 26.83 7.07
N ALA A 23 -20.42 26.92 5.95
CA ALA A 23 -21.01 26.81 4.62
C ALA A 23 -21.66 25.43 4.37
N SER A 24 -21.10 24.35 4.93
CA SER A 24 -21.69 23.00 4.82
C SER A 24 -23.00 22.87 5.61
N LEU A 25 -23.10 23.55 6.76
CA LEU A 25 -24.33 23.64 7.55
C LEU A 25 -25.39 24.51 6.85
N ALA A 26 -24.96 25.60 6.19
CA ALA A 26 -25.85 26.45 5.43
C ALA A 26 -26.48 25.72 4.22
N ARG A 27 -25.73 24.78 3.60
CA ARG A 27 -26.16 23.97 2.46
C ARG A 27 -27.04 22.76 2.81
N GLN A 28 -27.30 22.49 4.08
CA GLN A 28 -28.17 21.37 4.47
C GLN A 28 -29.53 21.46 3.77
N THR A 29 -30.02 20.33 3.26
CA THR A 29 -31.29 20.25 2.53
C THR A 29 -32.50 20.48 3.45
N MET A 30 -32.37 20.12 4.72
CA MET A 30 -33.29 20.47 5.80
C MET A 30 -33.14 21.96 6.18
N ARG A 31 -34.24 22.73 6.17
CA ARG A 31 -34.22 24.19 6.39
C ARG A 31 -34.64 24.62 7.80
N ASP A 32 -35.35 23.78 8.53
CA ASP A 32 -35.85 23.99 9.89
C ASP A 32 -34.83 23.57 10.95
N LEU A 33 -33.60 24.08 10.81
CA LEU A 33 -32.52 23.94 11.79
C LEU A 33 -32.02 25.31 12.26
N GLU A 34 -31.43 25.34 13.46
CA GLU A 34 -30.64 26.47 13.94
C GLU A 34 -29.19 26.02 14.20
N VAL A 35 -28.24 26.95 14.04
CA VAL A 35 -26.81 26.73 14.29
C VAL A 35 -26.35 27.68 15.38
N VAL A 36 -25.94 27.15 16.53
CA VAL A 36 -25.41 27.91 17.65
C VAL A 36 -23.88 27.81 17.63
N MET A 37 -23.23 28.86 17.15
CA MET A 37 -21.78 29.00 17.13
C MET A 37 -21.32 29.59 18.47
N VAL A 38 -20.51 28.84 19.22
CA VAL A 38 -19.98 29.30 20.51
C VAL A 38 -18.49 29.60 20.37
N ASP A 39 -18.16 30.88 20.26
CA ASP A 39 -16.78 31.38 20.24
C ASP A 39 -16.21 31.40 21.66
N ASP A 40 -15.24 30.52 21.90
CA ASP A 40 -14.60 30.26 23.19
C ASP A 40 -13.34 31.13 23.38
N GLY A 41 -13.47 32.42 23.07
CA GLY A 41 -12.41 33.42 23.22
C GLY A 41 -11.33 33.34 22.14
N SER A 42 -11.69 33.20 20.86
CA SER A 42 -10.73 33.18 19.75
C SER A 42 -9.91 34.47 19.65
N THR A 43 -8.64 34.33 19.30
CA THR A 43 -7.67 35.44 19.09
C THR A 43 -7.36 35.69 17.61
N ASP A 44 -7.88 34.86 16.71
CA ASP A 44 -7.74 34.97 15.26
C ASP A 44 -9.04 35.51 14.61
N SER A 45 -9.18 35.39 13.28
CA SER A 45 -10.37 35.89 12.57
C SER A 45 -11.64 35.05 12.77
N SER A 46 -11.62 33.99 13.59
CA SER A 46 -12.75 33.05 13.72
C SER A 46 -14.05 33.75 14.14
N ALA A 47 -13.98 34.65 15.12
CA ALA A 47 -15.15 35.39 15.60
C ALA A 47 -15.78 36.24 14.49
N ARG A 48 -14.94 36.89 13.66
CA ARG A 48 -15.38 37.70 12.52
C ARG A 48 -16.06 36.85 11.44
N ILE A 49 -15.52 35.66 11.16
CA ILE A 49 -16.12 34.71 10.21
C ILE A 49 -17.49 34.26 10.71
N ALA A 50 -17.60 33.84 11.97
CA ALA A 50 -18.87 33.41 12.56
C ALA A 50 -19.92 34.54 12.56
N GLN A 51 -19.51 35.78 12.87
CA GLN A 51 -20.39 36.95 12.83
C GLN A 51 -20.92 37.22 11.41
N ALA A 52 -20.07 37.05 10.38
CA ALA A 52 -20.48 37.22 8.99
C ALA A 52 -21.54 36.19 8.55
N HIS A 53 -21.44 34.94 9.02
CA HIS A 53 -22.46 33.91 8.77
C HIS A 53 -23.78 34.22 9.49
N ALA A 54 -23.72 34.60 10.78
CA ALA A 54 -24.91 35.02 11.54
C ALA A 54 -25.64 36.23 10.94
N ALA A 55 -24.90 37.16 10.32
CA ALA A 55 -25.48 38.32 9.64
C ALA A 55 -26.15 37.96 8.30
N ARG A 56 -25.70 36.89 7.63
CA ARG A 56 -26.20 36.47 6.30
C ARG A 56 -27.34 35.47 6.36
N ASP A 57 -27.35 34.61 7.37
CA ASP A 57 -28.33 33.53 7.52
C ASP A 57 -28.91 33.55 8.92
N SER A 58 -30.22 33.85 9.03
CA SER A 58 -30.92 33.98 10.31
C SER A 58 -31.00 32.67 11.12
N ARG A 59 -30.62 31.53 10.53
CA ARG A 59 -30.49 30.25 11.25
C ARG A 59 -29.25 30.23 12.14
N PHE A 60 -28.26 31.09 11.90
CA PHE A 60 -26.98 31.10 12.61
C PHE A 60 -26.99 32.12 13.75
N ARG A 61 -26.57 31.68 14.93
CA ARG A 61 -26.47 32.50 16.14
C ARG A 61 -25.07 32.39 16.72
N LEU A 62 -24.39 33.53 16.86
CA LEU A 62 -23.11 33.62 17.55
C LEU A 62 -23.32 33.89 19.05
N VAL A 63 -22.64 33.11 19.89
CA VAL A 63 -22.50 33.30 21.34
C VAL A 63 -21.02 33.41 21.64
N GLN A 64 -20.61 34.41 22.41
CA GLN A 64 -19.21 34.60 22.79
C GLN A 64 -19.04 34.37 24.29
N GLN A 65 -17.94 33.73 24.67
CA GLN A 65 -17.53 33.51 26.05
C GLN A 65 -16.01 33.64 26.20
N GLU A 66 -15.55 33.77 27.44
CA GLU A 66 -14.11 33.60 27.75
C GLU A 66 -13.70 32.14 27.57
N ASN A 67 -12.45 31.90 27.18
CA ASN A 67 -11.94 30.55 26.92
C ASN A 67 -12.06 29.64 28.16
N ALA A 68 -12.98 28.69 28.08
CA ALA A 68 -13.24 27.68 29.12
C ALA A 68 -13.06 26.24 28.61
N GLY A 69 -12.71 26.06 27.34
CA GLY A 69 -12.47 24.79 26.69
C GLY A 69 -13.70 24.19 25.99
N LEU A 70 -13.41 23.21 25.11
CA LEU A 70 -14.38 22.59 24.20
C LEU A 70 -15.66 22.08 24.88
N GLY A 71 -15.53 21.38 26.02
CA GLY A 71 -16.69 20.88 26.77
C GLY A 71 -17.60 21.98 27.29
N ALA A 72 -17.02 23.07 27.80
CA ALA A 72 -17.77 24.23 28.29
C ALA A 72 -18.48 24.94 27.15
N ALA A 73 -17.82 25.12 26.00
CA ALA A 73 -18.43 25.71 24.80
C ALA A 73 -19.63 24.87 24.30
N ARG A 74 -19.50 23.53 24.25
CA ARG A 74 -20.64 22.65 23.92
C ARG A 74 -21.79 22.80 24.91
N ASN A 75 -21.51 22.79 26.22
CA ASN A 75 -22.54 22.98 27.26
C ASN A 75 -23.24 24.35 27.13
N THR A 76 -22.49 25.41 26.83
CA THR A 76 -23.06 26.73 26.51
C THR A 76 -24.02 26.63 25.34
N GLY A 77 -23.62 25.98 24.24
CA GLY A 77 -24.48 25.77 23.08
C GLY A 77 -25.78 25.02 23.43
N VAL A 78 -25.71 23.98 24.27
CA VAL A 78 -26.91 23.25 24.74
C VAL A 78 -27.87 24.16 25.51
N ARG A 79 -27.37 25.10 26.33
CA ARG A 79 -28.23 26.07 27.05
C ARG A 79 -28.99 27.01 26.12
N TYR A 80 -28.45 27.28 24.93
CA TYR A 80 -29.07 28.12 23.91
C TYR A 80 -29.92 27.32 22.90
N ALA A 81 -29.95 25.99 23.00
CA ALA A 81 -30.68 25.12 22.09
C ALA A 81 -32.19 25.21 22.29
N THR A 82 -32.92 25.46 21.21
CA THR A 82 -34.39 25.54 21.18
C THR A 82 -35.04 24.43 20.37
N GLY A 83 -34.27 23.66 19.60
CA GLY A 83 -34.76 22.54 18.80
C GLY A 83 -35.16 21.31 19.63
N ALA A 84 -36.08 20.51 19.10
CA ALA A 84 -36.47 19.21 19.68
C ALA A 84 -35.35 18.15 19.58
N TYR A 85 -34.38 18.37 18.68
CA TYR A 85 -33.21 17.54 18.48
C TYR A 85 -31.93 18.35 18.64
N LEU A 86 -30.84 17.67 18.99
CA LEU A 86 -29.53 18.26 19.26
C LEU A 86 -28.41 17.52 18.52
N ALA A 87 -27.51 18.27 17.88
CA ALA A 87 -26.30 17.76 17.24
C ALA A 87 -25.09 18.65 17.57
N PHE A 88 -23.89 18.09 17.40
CA PHE A 88 -22.62 18.78 17.64
C PHE A 88 -21.73 18.66 16.41
N VAL A 89 -20.98 19.70 16.07
CA VAL A 89 -20.04 19.69 14.93
C VAL A 89 -18.76 20.39 15.33
N ASP A 90 -17.61 19.76 15.08
CA ASP A 90 -16.32 20.41 15.28
C ASP A 90 -16.05 21.42 14.16
N SER A 91 -15.53 22.59 14.51
CA SER A 91 -15.45 23.76 13.63
C SER A 91 -14.46 23.64 12.46
N ASP A 92 -13.67 22.56 12.40
CA ASP A 92 -12.76 22.21 11.30
C ASP A 92 -13.33 21.18 10.32
N ASP A 93 -14.50 20.60 10.61
CA ASP A 93 -15.09 19.49 9.87
C ASP A 93 -16.21 19.93 8.92
N VAL A 94 -16.68 19.00 8.07
CA VAL A 94 -17.69 19.25 7.03
C VAL A 94 -18.84 18.26 7.14
N ILE A 95 -20.07 18.72 6.94
CA ILE A 95 -21.27 17.87 7.00
C ILE A 95 -21.84 17.65 5.58
N PRO A 96 -22.12 16.40 5.15
CA PRO A 96 -22.82 16.11 3.90
C PRO A 96 -24.22 16.75 3.86
N GLU A 97 -24.66 17.20 2.68
CA GLU A 97 -25.85 18.07 2.53
C GLU A 97 -27.17 17.43 3.01
N ASP A 98 -27.29 16.11 2.92
CA ASP A 98 -28.49 15.35 3.33
C ASP A 98 -28.37 14.67 4.70
N ALA A 99 -27.25 14.88 5.42
CA ALA A 99 -26.95 14.11 6.63
C ALA A 99 -28.02 14.28 7.71
N TYR A 100 -28.41 15.52 8.03
CA TYR A 100 -29.39 15.75 9.09
C TYR A 100 -30.80 15.36 8.70
N ALA A 101 -31.21 15.57 7.43
CA ALA A 101 -32.50 15.10 6.94
C ALA A 101 -32.63 13.58 7.13
N LEU A 102 -31.63 12.81 6.66
CA LEU A 102 -31.58 11.37 6.82
C LEU A 102 -31.64 10.92 8.29
N MET A 103 -30.87 11.58 9.16
CA MET A 103 -30.79 11.24 10.58
C MET A 103 -32.10 11.52 11.32
N LEU A 104 -32.74 12.67 11.08
CA LEU A 104 -34.01 13.02 11.71
C LEU A 104 -35.15 12.14 11.22
N ASP A 105 -35.26 11.91 9.91
CA ASP A 105 -36.29 11.03 9.34
C ASP A 105 -36.18 9.61 9.90
N THR A 106 -34.94 9.14 10.13
CA THR A 106 -34.69 7.86 10.77
C THR A 106 -35.20 7.85 12.21
N LEU A 107 -34.85 8.86 13.01
CA LEU A 107 -35.26 8.98 14.41
C LEU A 107 -36.78 9.07 14.61
N GLU A 108 -37.46 9.74 13.69
CA GLU A 108 -38.92 9.89 13.74
C GLU A 108 -39.63 8.59 13.40
N ARG A 109 -39.09 7.84 12.44
CA ARG A 109 -39.62 6.52 12.07
C ARG A 109 -39.37 5.45 13.13
N SER A 110 -38.20 5.47 13.77
CA SER A 110 -37.79 4.44 14.72
C SER A 110 -38.30 4.70 16.14
N GLY A 111 -38.45 5.96 16.52
CA GLY A 111 -38.69 6.38 17.90
C GLY A 111 -37.46 6.21 18.81
N SER A 112 -36.27 5.99 18.27
CA SER A 112 -35.04 5.86 19.06
C SER A 112 -34.64 7.18 19.74
N ASP A 113 -33.80 7.06 20.78
CA ASP A 113 -33.36 8.20 21.59
C ASP A 113 -32.32 9.05 20.87
N PHE A 114 -31.45 8.40 20.08
CA PHE A 114 -30.50 9.06 19.19
C PHE A 114 -30.08 8.15 18.03
N VAL A 115 -29.54 8.77 16.98
CA VAL A 115 -29.00 8.11 15.79
C VAL A 115 -27.53 8.46 15.65
N THR A 116 -26.74 7.49 15.20
CA THR A 116 -25.32 7.63 14.87
C THR A 116 -25.06 7.20 13.43
N GLY A 117 -24.15 7.87 12.74
CA GLY A 117 -23.81 7.55 11.35
C GLY A 117 -22.31 7.43 11.09
N ASN A 118 -22.00 7.06 9.85
CA ASN A 118 -20.64 6.74 9.43
C ASN A 118 -19.80 8.00 9.22
N VAL A 119 -18.51 7.88 9.54
CA VAL A 119 -17.56 9.00 9.50
C VAL A 119 -16.47 8.72 8.49
N HIS A 120 -16.30 9.63 7.55
CA HIS A 120 -15.22 9.58 6.56
C HIS A 120 -14.17 10.64 6.88
N ARG A 121 -12.91 10.34 6.60
CA ARG A 121 -11.82 11.31 6.68
C ARG A 121 -11.73 12.08 5.37
N LEU A 122 -11.80 13.40 5.44
CA LEU A 122 -11.55 14.32 4.33
C LEU A 122 -10.04 14.61 4.26
N LYS A 123 -9.40 14.15 3.18
CA LYS A 123 -7.99 14.34 2.90
C LYS A 123 -7.72 15.71 2.29
N THR A 124 -6.47 16.16 2.35
CA THR A 124 -6.01 17.41 1.74
C THR A 124 -6.17 17.43 0.23
N ASP A 125 -6.15 16.26 -0.43
CA ASP A 125 -6.42 16.11 -1.87
C ASP A 125 -7.92 16.07 -2.23
N GLY A 126 -8.80 16.32 -1.26
CA GLY A 126 -10.26 16.30 -1.43
C GLY A 126 -10.87 14.90 -1.43
N THR A 127 -10.08 13.82 -1.39
CA THR A 127 -10.61 12.45 -1.32
C THR A 127 -11.17 12.12 0.05
N THR A 128 -12.10 11.15 0.12
CA THR A 128 -12.65 10.67 1.39
C THR A 128 -12.41 9.19 1.61
N GLU A 129 -12.10 8.80 2.84
CA GLU A 129 -11.98 7.38 3.23
C GLU A 129 -12.72 7.09 4.54
N GLN A 130 -13.37 5.93 4.65
CA GLN A 130 -14.03 5.56 5.90
C GLN A 130 -13.01 5.47 7.05
N SER A 131 -13.30 6.16 8.16
CA SER A 131 -12.45 6.17 9.34
C SER A 131 -12.31 4.75 9.92
N PRO A 132 -11.08 4.27 10.20
CA PRO A 132 -10.86 2.92 10.74
C PRO A 132 -11.59 2.63 12.05
N MET A 133 -11.86 3.67 12.85
CA MET A 133 -12.56 3.58 14.13
C MET A 133 -14.01 3.10 13.96
N PHE A 134 -14.69 3.53 12.90
CA PHE A 134 -16.11 3.27 12.67
C PHE A 134 -16.39 2.12 11.71
N ARG A 135 -15.35 1.54 11.10
CA ARG A 135 -15.49 0.49 10.07
C ARG A 135 -16.35 -0.70 10.49
N ARG A 136 -16.30 -1.10 11.76
CA ARG A 136 -17.16 -2.19 12.28
C ARG A 136 -18.52 -1.68 12.71
N ALA A 137 -18.52 -0.69 13.59
CA ALA A 137 -19.71 -0.11 14.18
C ALA A 137 -20.67 0.45 13.13
N MET A 138 -20.20 0.87 11.95
CA MET A 138 -20.98 1.47 10.87
C MET A 138 -20.94 0.63 9.58
N SER A 139 -20.64 -0.67 9.68
CA SER A 139 -20.56 -1.55 8.49
C SER A 139 -21.91 -1.82 7.83
N THR A 140 -23.00 -1.77 8.60
CA THR A 140 -24.38 -1.98 8.11
C THR A 140 -25.37 -1.12 8.90
N THR A 141 -26.42 -0.62 8.25
CA THR A 141 -27.53 0.05 8.95
C THR A 141 -28.26 -0.90 9.89
N ARG A 142 -28.50 -0.47 11.14
CA ARG A 142 -29.25 -1.19 12.18
C ARG A 142 -30.19 -0.20 12.87
N LEU A 143 -31.49 -0.41 12.77
CA LEU A 143 -32.48 0.44 13.42
C LEU A 143 -32.90 -0.17 14.77
N THR A 144 -33.26 0.68 15.73
CA THR A 144 -33.78 0.28 17.06
C THR A 144 -32.87 -0.74 17.78
N THR A 145 -31.55 -0.62 17.63
CA THR A 145 -30.56 -1.49 18.29
C THR A 145 -30.23 -0.99 19.70
N HIS A 146 -29.31 -1.67 20.39
CA HIS A 146 -28.82 -1.28 21.71
C HIS A 146 -27.39 -1.79 21.91
N VAL A 147 -26.57 -1.10 22.71
CA VAL A 147 -25.15 -1.45 22.93
C VAL A 147 -24.94 -2.87 23.49
N LEU A 148 -25.88 -3.37 24.31
CA LEU A 148 -25.83 -4.74 24.83
C LEU A 148 -26.10 -5.81 23.76
N ARG A 149 -26.80 -5.45 22.68
CA ARG A 149 -27.06 -6.31 21.51
C ARG A 149 -25.95 -6.19 20.47
N ASP A 150 -25.33 -5.01 20.38
CA ASP A 150 -24.26 -4.70 19.44
C ASP A 150 -23.08 -4.01 20.15
N TRP A 151 -22.14 -4.83 20.63
CA TRP A 151 -20.96 -4.37 21.35
C TRP A 151 -19.97 -3.57 20.50
N ASP A 152 -20.08 -3.58 19.17
CA ASP A 152 -19.23 -2.74 18.32
C ASP A 152 -19.51 -1.25 18.55
N LEU A 153 -20.69 -0.90 19.09
CA LEU A 153 -21.04 0.47 19.50
C LEU A 153 -20.19 1.04 20.63
N LEU A 154 -19.49 0.20 21.42
CA LEU A 154 -18.49 0.70 22.38
C LEU A 154 -17.33 1.44 21.69
N GLY A 155 -17.11 1.17 20.40
CA GLY A 155 -16.14 1.90 19.59
C GLY A 155 -16.61 3.29 19.16
N ASP A 156 -17.92 3.57 19.23
CA ASP A 156 -18.51 4.85 18.88
C ASP A 156 -18.68 5.74 20.12
N ARG A 157 -17.85 6.78 20.21
CA ARG A 157 -17.63 7.53 21.45
C ARG A 157 -17.39 9.01 21.23
N ILE A 158 -17.66 9.50 20.02
CA ILE A 158 -17.56 10.92 19.68
C ILE A 158 -18.97 11.51 19.66
N ALA A 159 -19.12 12.80 19.97
CA ALA A 159 -20.44 13.43 19.91
C ALA A 159 -20.88 13.82 18.50
N CYS A 160 -19.93 14.11 17.61
CA CYS A 160 -20.20 14.87 16.40
C CYS A 160 -20.91 14.11 15.27
N ASN A 161 -20.88 12.77 15.28
CA ASN A 161 -21.59 11.95 14.28
C ASN A 161 -23.01 11.55 14.70
N LYS A 162 -23.65 12.31 15.60
CA LYS A 162 -24.93 11.96 16.24
C LYS A 162 -25.97 13.08 16.19
N VAL A 163 -27.23 12.67 16.21
CA VAL A 163 -28.38 13.52 16.52
C VAL A 163 -29.14 12.89 17.68
N PHE A 164 -29.39 13.66 18.73
CA PHE A 164 -30.09 13.25 19.95
C PHE A 164 -31.48 13.87 20.03
N ARG A 165 -32.44 13.16 20.61
CA ARG A 165 -33.66 13.80 21.13
C ARG A 165 -33.30 14.65 22.34
N LYS A 166 -33.75 15.91 22.37
CA LYS A 166 -33.45 16.83 23.46
C LYS A 166 -34.05 16.35 24.79
N ASP A 167 -35.27 15.82 24.78
CA ASP A 167 -35.90 15.28 25.99
C ASP A 167 -35.11 14.11 26.59
N PHE A 168 -34.49 13.26 25.75
CA PHE A 168 -33.60 12.21 26.23
C PHE A 168 -32.34 12.79 26.87
N TRP A 169 -31.72 13.77 26.22
CA TRP A 169 -30.54 14.47 26.72
C TRP A 169 -30.80 15.10 28.09
N ASP A 170 -31.92 15.83 28.22
CA ASP A 170 -32.33 16.52 29.44
C ASP A 170 -32.73 15.54 30.55
N LYS A 171 -33.52 14.50 30.23
CA LYS A 171 -33.95 13.45 31.18
C LYS A 171 -32.78 12.79 31.89
N HIS A 172 -31.69 12.58 31.17
CA HIS A 172 -30.48 11.93 31.70
C HIS A 172 -29.41 12.92 32.18
N ALA A 173 -29.71 14.23 32.16
CA ALA A 173 -28.81 15.31 32.56
C ALA A 173 -27.42 15.17 31.92
N LEU A 174 -27.39 14.86 30.61
CA LEU A 174 -26.14 14.71 29.88
C LEU A 174 -25.44 16.07 29.76
N ALA A 175 -24.15 16.13 30.13
CA ALA A 175 -23.34 17.34 30.06
C ALA A 175 -21.88 16.98 29.89
N PHE A 176 -21.16 17.74 29.07
CA PHE A 176 -19.73 17.53 28.85
C PHE A 176 -18.93 17.98 30.07
N PRO A 177 -17.93 17.21 30.53
CA PRO A 177 -17.04 17.67 31.60
C PRO A 177 -16.18 18.86 31.11
N GLU A 178 -16.01 19.86 31.98
CA GLU A 178 -15.27 21.09 31.68
C GLU A 178 -13.78 20.94 32.08
N GLY A 179 -12.88 21.63 31.36
CA GLY A 179 -11.44 21.67 31.67
C GLY A 179 -10.63 20.39 31.37
N VAL A 180 -11.22 19.39 30.72
CA VAL A 180 -10.56 18.11 30.38
C VAL A 180 -10.51 17.85 28.88
N LEU A 181 -9.47 17.16 28.40
CA LEU A 181 -9.44 16.60 27.04
C LEU A 181 -10.27 15.30 26.98
N PHE A 182 -10.80 14.96 25.80
CA PHE A 182 -11.59 13.75 25.56
C PHE A 182 -12.94 13.71 26.30
N GLU A 183 -13.57 14.87 26.40
CA GLU A 183 -14.84 15.15 27.05
C GLU A 183 -16.03 14.37 26.46
N ASP A 184 -15.92 13.83 25.24
CA ASP A 184 -16.97 13.00 24.63
C ASP A 184 -17.21 11.68 25.38
N ILE A 185 -16.15 10.98 25.80
CA ILE A 185 -16.28 9.62 26.35
C ILE A 185 -17.21 9.57 27.57
N PRO A 186 -17.05 10.46 28.57
CA PRO A 186 -17.90 10.47 29.76
C PRO A 186 -19.38 10.75 29.48
N VAL A 187 -19.74 11.20 28.27
CA VAL A 187 -21.12 11.50 27.88
C VAL A 187 -21.67 10.41 26.95
N ILE A 188 -20.93 10.09 25.89
CA ILE A 188 -21.42 9.24 24.79
C ILE A 188 -21.48 7.77 25.21
N VAL A 189 -20.52 7.29 26.00
CA VAL A 189 -20.56 5.91 26.49
C VAL A 189 -21.77 5.72 27.41
N PRO A 190 -22.01 6.53 28.46
CA PRO A 190 -23.24 6.46 29.22
C PRO A 190 -24.51 6.60 28.36
N ALA A 191 -24.54 7.52 27.39
CA ALA A 191 -25.70 7.71 26.52
C ALA A 191 -26.11 6.42 25.80
N HIS A 192 -25.15 5.66 25.26
CA HIS A 192 -25.41 4.36 24.62
C HIS A 192 -26.04 3.32 25.57
N PHE A 193 -25.76 3.38 26.87
CA PHE A 193 -26.34 2.48 27.88
C PHE A 193 -27.64 2.99 28.49
N LEU A 194 -27.89 4.30 28.46
CA LEU A 194 -29.09 4.93 29.01
C LEU A 194 -30.23 4.97 27.98
N ALA A 195 -29.92 4.99 26.68
CA ALA A 195 -30.91 4.92 25.62
C ALA A 195 -31.69 3.61 25.67
N GLY A 196 -33.01 3.68 25.51
CA GLY A 196 -33.85 2.50 25.27
C GLY A 196 -33.56 1.88 23.90
N SER A 197 -33.28 2.70 22.88
CA SER A 197 -32.77 2.22 21.60
C SER A 197 -31.99 3.29 20.82
N VAL A 198 -31.11 2.82 19.94
CA VAL A 198 -30.24 3.65 19.09
C VAL A 198 -30.35 3.19 17.64
N ASP A 199 -30.34 4.13 16.71
CA ASP A 199 -30.20 3.86 15.28
C ASP A 199 -28.76 4.03 14.81
N VAL A 200 -28.33 3.15 13.90
CA VAL A 200 -26.96 3.11 13.37
C VAL A 200 -27.05 3.13 11.86
N LEU A 201 -26.47 4.14 11.21
CA LEU A 201 -26.46 4.29 9.76
C LEU A 201 -25.10 3.90 9.17
N SER A 202 -25.10 3.13 8.07
CA SER A 202 -23.88 2.89 7.28
C SER A 202 -23.49 4.06 6.38
N ASP A 203 -24.43 4.96 6.13
CA ASP A 203 -24.28 6.16 5.31
C ASP A 203 -23.33 7.18 5.95
N THR A 204 -22.57 7.89 5.12
CA THR A 204 -21.65 8.94 5.57
C THR A 204 -22.45 10.15 6.01
N VAL A 205 -22.38 10.49 7.30
CA VAL A 205 -23.07 11.66 7.89
C VAL A 205 -22.09 12.73 8.38
N TYR A 206 -20.79 12.45 8.33
CA TYR A 206 -19.76 13.34 8.88
C TYR A 206 -18.43 13.19 8.12
N LEU A 207 -17.85 14.31 7.70
CA LEU A 207 -16.53 14.38 7.05
C LEU A 207 -15.52 15.02 7.99
N TRP A 208 -14.69 14.17 8.60
CA TRP A 208 -13.64 14.54 9.54
C TRP A 208 -12.38 14.98 8.78
N ARG A 209 -11.97 16.25 8.89
CA ARG A 209 -10.80 16.79 8.20
C ARG A 209 -9.48 16.28 8.82
N ASP A 210 -8.62 15.72 7.98
CA ASP A 210 -7.23 15.45 8.36
C ASP A 210 -6.41 16.75 8.24
N ARG A 211 -6.01 17.37 9.38
CA ARG A 211 -5.14 18.56 9.41
C ARG A 211 -3.82 18.33 10.14
N HIS A 212 -2.79 19.09 9.76
CA HIS A 212 -1.51 19.14 10.45
C HIS A 212 -1.69 19.76 11.86
N GLY A 213 -1.01 19.20 12.87
CA GLY A 213 -1.07 19.71 14.25
C GLY A 213 -2.31 19.31 15.08
N SER A 214 -3.23 18.50 14.54
CA SER A 214 -4.37 17.96 15.31
C SER A 214 -3.91 17.34 16.63
N ILE A 215 -4.67 17.56 17.71
CA ILE A 215 -4.41 16.98 19.05
C ILE A 215 -4.30 15.45 18.97
N SER A 216 -5.01 14.82 18.01
CA SER A 216 -4.93 13.38 17.71
C SER A 216 -3.55 12.88 17.23
N ASN A 217 -2.66 13.79 16.82
CA ASN A 217 -1.30 13.51 16.34
C ASN A 217 -0.23 13.72 17.43
N LYS A 218 -0.51 14.47 18.50
CA LYS A 218 0.42 14.71 19.62
C LYS A 218 0.23 13.65 20.74
N ARG A 219 0.56 12.39 20.43
CA ARG A 219 0.27 11.24 21.30
C ARG A 219 1.19 11.11 22.52
N ALA A 220 2.37 11.73 22.49
CA ALA A 220 3.38 11.62 23.55
C ALA A 220 3.34 12.82 24.54
N LEU A 221 2.15 13.30 24.92
CA LEU A 221 2.00 14.37 25.91
C LEU A 221 1.50 13.79 27.25
N PRO A 222 2.18 14.05 28.39
CA PRO A 222 1.77 13.56 29.71
C PRO A 222 0.31 13.91 30.06
N ARG A 223 -0.11 15.15 29.80
CA ARG A 223 -1.49 15.62 30.02
C ARG A 223 -2.52 14.83 29.22
N ALA A 224 -2.21 14.46 27.97
CA ALA A 224 -3.14 13.70 27.13
C ALA A 224 -3.39 12.29 27.69
N VAL A 225 -2.36 11.66 28.28
CA VAL A 225 -2.51 10.35 28.93
C VAL A 225 -3.35 10.46 30.19
N HIS A 226 -3.07 11.47 31.03
CA HIS A 226 -3.85 11.78 32.24
C HIS A 226 -5.33 11.95 31.88
N ASP A 227 -5.63 12.87 30.95
CA ASP A 227 -7.00 13.26 30.61
C ASP A 227 -7.77 12.12 29.94
N ARG A 228 -7.16 11.36 29.00
CA ARG A 228 -7.80 10.15 28.44
C ARG A 228 -8.10 9.17 29.55
N THR A 229 -7.14 8.89 30.44
CA THR A 229 -7.32 7.90 31.50
C THR A 229 -8.43 8.33 32.45
N ALA A 230 -8.51 9.61 32.81
CA ALA A 230 -9.59 10.16 33.61
C ALA A 230 -10.94 9.97 32.90
N ALA A 231 -11.06 10.35 31.62
CA ALA A 231 -12.29 10.20 30.84
C ALA A 231 -12.79 8.74 30.78
N VAL A 232 -11.90 7.79 30.48
CA VAL A 232 -12.30 6.37 30.42
C VAL A 232 -12.62 5.79 31.81
N THR A 233 -11.96 6.28 32.86
CA THR A 233 -12.24 5.90 34.26
C THR A 233 -13.63 6.38 34.69
N THR A 234 -14.02 7.59 34.29
CA THR A 234 -15.36 8.14 34.58
C THR A 234 -16.47 7.25 34.01
N ALA A 235 -16.36 6.86 32.74
CA ALA A 235 -17.33 5.96 32.13
C ALA A 235 -17.31 4.54 32.74
N SER A 236 -16.13 4.00 33.10
CA SER A 236 -16.06 2.73 33.86
C SER A 236 -16.72 2.84 35.24
N THR A 237 -16.53 3.97 35.92
CA THR A 237 -17.12 4.24 37.23
C THR A 237 -18.64 4.31 37.13
N PHE A 238 -19.18 4.96 36.09
CA PHE A 238 -20.61 4.94 35.79
C PHE A 238 -21.16 3.51 35.67
N LEU A 239 -20.50 2.66 34.87
CA LEU A 239 -20.92 1.25 34.72
C LEU A 239 -20.80 0.47 36.04
N GLY A 240 -19.76 0.75 36.83
CA GLY A 240 -19.59 0.15 38.17
C GLY A 240 -20.69 0.55 39.15
N ARG A 241 -21.12 1.82 39.13
CA ARG A 241 -22.25 2.29 39.93
C ARG A 241 -23.56 1.62 39.49
N ARG A 242 -23.84 1.55 38.18
CA ARG A 242 -25.02 0.86 37.64
C ARG A 242 -25.04 -0.63 38.01
N LEU A 243 -23.89 -1.29 37.97
CA LEU A 243 -23.76 -2.67 38.44
C LEU A 243 -24.11 -2.80 39.93
N ALA A 244 -23.60 -1.90 40.78
CA ALA A 244 -23.90 -1.91 42.21
C ALA A 244 -25.39 -1.64 42.50
N GLU A 245 -26.01 -0.71 41.77
CA GLU A 245 -27.45 -0.41 41.84
C GLU A 245 -28.32 -1.60 41.40
N ALA A 246 -27.85 -2.38 40.42
CA ALA A 246 -28.56 -3.54 39.88
C ALA A 246 -28.37 -4.83 40.69
N ALA A 247 -27.59 -4.81 41.79
CA ALA A 247 -27.31 -5.98 42.60
C ALA A 247 -28.59 -6.66 43.11
N GLY A 248 -28.72 -7.97 42.89
CA GLY A 248 -29.91 -8.74 43.25
C GLY A 248 -31.10 -8.58 42.31
N THR A 249 -30.98 -7.79 41.24
CA THR A 249 -32.01 -7.64 40.20
C THR A 249 -31.71 -8.55 38.99
N PRO A 250 -32.70 -8.85 38.12
CA PRO A 250 -32.44 -9.59 36.88
C PRO A 250 -31.41 -8.96 35.94
N PHE A 251 -31.11 -7.66 36.10
CA PHE A 251 -30.20 -6.90 35.25
C PHE A 251 -28.74 -6.91 35.73
N GLU A 252 -28.44 -7.50 36.90
CA GLU A 252 -27.06 -7.53 37.46
C GLU A 252 -26.06 -8.13 36.47
N ALA A 253 -26.45 -9.23 35.79
CA ALA A 253 -25.59 -9.91 34.83
C ALA A 253 -25.26 -9.05 33.60
N ASP A 254 -26.24 -8.29 33.10
CA ASP A 254 -26.07 -7.41 31.95
C ASP A 254 -25.12 -6.26 32.27
N TRP A 255 -25.27 -5.63 33.44
CA TRP A 255 -24.35 -4.57 33.90
C TRP A 255 -22.94 -5.09 34.21
N ALA A 256 -22.83 -6.32 34.72
CA ALA A 256 -21.54 -6.97 34.95
C ALA A 256 -20.84 -7.25 33.61
N GLU A 257 -21.58 -7.67 32.59
CA GLU A 257 -21.03 -7.79 31.24
C GLU A 257 -20.68 -6.44 30.62
N ALA A 258 -21.53 -5.43 30.76
CA ALA A 258 -21.28 -4.07 30.29
C ALA A 258 -19.96 -3.52 30.83
N LYS A 259 -19.78 -3.53 32.16
CA LYS A 259 -18.54 -3.06 32.80
C LYS A 259 -17.33 -3.82 32.28
N ARG A 260 -17.37 -5.15 32.28
CA ARG A 260 -16.25 -5.99 31.83
C ARG A 260 -15.88 -5.77 30.36
N ARG A 261 -16.88 -5.64 29.47
CA ARG A 261 -16.68 -5.41 28.04
C ARG A 261 -16.10 -4.03 27.78
N TYR A 262 -16.61 -3.02 28.47
CA TYR A 262 -16.08 -1.65 28.41
C TYR A 262 -14.63 -1.60 28.89
N ASP A 263 -14.33 -2.12 30.09
CA ASP A 263 -12.97 -2.15 30.63
C ASP A 263 -12.01 -2.89 29.68
N GLN A 264 -12.46 -4.01 29.10
CA GLN A 264 -11.66 -4.74 28.11
C GLN A 264 -11.38 -3.88 26.87
N SER A 265 -12.36 -3.09 26.40
CA SER A 265 -12.19 -2.19 25.25
C SER A 265 -11.16 -1.09 25.53
N VAL A 266 -11.17 -0.52 26.75
CA VAL A 266 -10.22 0.52 27.16
C VAL A 266 -8.80 -0.06 27.25
N LEU A 267 -8.63 -1.22 27.88
CA LEU A 267 -7.34 -1.89 28.00
C LEU A 267 -6.75 -2.36 26.67
N ALA A 268 -7.60 -2.61 25.66
CA ALA A 268 -7.21 -3.11 24.34
C ALA A 268 -7.13 -2.04 23.25
N GLY A 269 -7.76 -0.88 23.45
CA GLY A 269 -7.89 0.18 22.46
C GLY A 269 -7.38 1.53 22.96
N ASP A 270 -8.08 2.13 23.91
CA ASP A 270 -7.79 3.47 24.45
C ASP A 270 -6.36 3.65 24.93
N LEU A 271 -5.97 2.83 25.91
CA LEU A 271 -4.65 2.91 26.51
C LEU A 271 -3.59 2.28 25.61
N TRP A 272 -4.00 1.43 24.65
CA TRP A 272 -3.09 0.88 23.66
C TRP A 272 -2.49 1.97 22.75
N MET A 273 -3.27 3.00 22.38
CA MET A 273 -2.74 4.11 21.56
C MET A 273 -1.57 4.83 22.23
N PHE A 274 -1.70 5.15 23.52
CA PHE A 274 -0.63 5.77 24.32
C PHE A 274 0.52 4.81 24.59
N MET A 275 0.20 3.52 24.78
CA MET A 275 1.20 2.48 24.91
C MET A 275 2.09 2.41 23.67
N GLU A 276 1.54 2.53 22.46
CA GLU A 276 2.34 2.52 21.21
C GLU A 276 3.22 3.75 21.04
N ALA A 277 2.95 4.85 21.73
CA ALA A 277 3.79 6.05 21.76
C ALA A 277 4.92 6.00 22.80
N LEU A 278 4.97 4.97 23.66
CA LEU A 278 6.05 4.79 24.65
C LEU A 278 7.47 4.83 24.05
N PRO A 279 7.78 4.24 22.88
CA PRO A 279 9.13 4.28 22.32
C PRO A 279 9.63 5.70 22.01
N ASP A 280 8.70 6.64 21.76
CA ASP A 280 8.99 8.02 21.38
C ASP A 280 8.83 9.01 22.55
N GLY A 281 8.31 8.55 23.70
CA GLY A 281 8.10 9.37 24.89
C GLY A 281 9.37 9.59 25.71
N ASP A 282 9.43 10.72 26.41
CA ASP A 282 10.46 11.02 27.40
C ASP A 282 10.14 10.40 28.78
N ASP A 283 11.03 10.58 29.75
CA ASP A 283 10.86 10.05 31.11
C ASP A 283 9.58 10.57 31.78
N ALA A 284 9.20 11.83 31.52
CA ALA A 284 7.99 12.42 32.07
C ALA A 284 6.73 11.73 31.52
N TYR A 285 6.67 11.50 30.21
CA TYR A 285 5.61 10.73 29.56
C TYR A 285 5.57 9.28 30.04
N HIS A 286 6.73 8.63 30.19
CA HIS A 286 6.83 7.26 30.67
C HIS A 286 6.26 7.10 32.09
N GLN A 287 6.61 8.01 33.01
CA GLN A 287 6.05 7.99 34.37
C GLN A 287 4.54 8.23 34.35
N ALA A 288 4.08 9.29 33.66
CA ALA A 288 2.66 9.60 33.55
C ALA A 288 1.85 8.42 32.99
N PHE A 289 2.35 7.75 31.94
CA PHE A 289 1.72 6.55 31.41
C PHE A 289 1.68 5.41 32.41
N LEU A 290 2.79 5.09 33.06
CA LEU A 290 2.82 3.99 34.03
C LEU A 290 1.89 4.27 35.22
N ASP A 291 1.83 5.50 35.71
CA ASP A 291 0.95 5.87 36.83
C ASP A 291 -0.52 5.74 36.45
N HIS A 292 -0.95 6.41 35.39
CA HIS A 292 -2.34 6.46 35.00
C HIS A 292 -2.85 5.12 34.45
N ALA A 293 -2.06 4.43 33.61
CA ALA A 293 -2.45 3.11 33.11
C ALA A 293 -2.59 2.08 34.25
N ASN A 294 -1.74 2.15 35.28
CA ASN A 294 -1.88 1.28 36.45
C ASN A 294 -3.10 1.63 37.28
N ALA A 295 -3.38 2.92 37.51
CA ALA A 295 -4.57 3.35 38.22
C ALA A 295 -5.87 2.85 37.55
N PHE A 296 -5.96 2.94 36.22
CA PHE A 296 -7.10 2.37 35.49
C PHE A 296 -7.14 0.84 35.62
N ALA A 297 -6.01 0.15 35.51
CA ALA A 297 -5.96 -1.30 35.64
C ALA A 297 -6.34 -1.82 37.04
N ASP A 298 -6.13 -1.02 38.09
CA ASP A 298 -6.62 -1.29 39.45
C ASP A 298 -8.15 -1.10 39.57
N HIS A 299 -8.70 -0.15 38.81
CA HIS A 299 -10.13 0.13 38.76
C HIS A 299 -10.93 -0.85 37.87
N ALA A 300 -10.28 -1.44 36.86
CA ALA A 300 -10.91 -2.32 35.88
C ALA A 300 -11.31 -3.69 36.48
N ASP A 301 -12.34 -4.32 35.90
CA ASP A 301 -12.71 -5.71 36.23
C ASP A 301 -11.50 -6.65 35.98
N PRO A 302 -11.03 -7.43 36.99
CA PRO A 302 -9.92 -8.37 36.82
C PRO A 302 -10.10 -9.39 35.67
N ALA A 303 -11.34 -9.76 35.36
CA ALA A 303 -11.67 -10.64 34.24
C ALA A 303 -11.44 -9.96 32.88
N ALA A 304 -11.53 -8.62 32.79
CA ALA A 304 -11.22 -7.87 31.57
C ALA A 304 -9.73 -8.02 31.19
N LEU A 305 -8.82 -7.81 32.16
CA LEU A 305 -7.38 -8.07 32.01
C LEU A 305 -7.10 -9.53 31.62
N ALA A 306 -7.77 -10.48 32.28
CA ALA A 306 -7.60 -11.90 31.97
C ALA A 306 -8.11 -12.25 30.57
N ALA A 307 -9.14 -11.57 30.05
CA ALA A 307 -9.75 -11.82 28.75
C ALA A 307 -8.86 -11.35 27.58
N LEU A 308 -7.96 -10.39 27.81
CA LEU A 308 -7.10 -9.80 26.79
C LEU A 308 -6.33 -10.83 25.92
N PRO A 309 -6.05 -10.47 24.66
CA PRO A 309 -5.09 -11.20 23.81
C PRO A 309 -3.74 -11.42 24.52
N LEU A 310 -3.06 -12.52 24.21
CA LEU A 310 -1.81 -12.92 24.85
C LEU A 310 -0.75 -11.82 24.89
N HIS A 311 -0.53 -11.11 23.78
CA HIS A 311 0.49 -10.06 23.71
C HIS A 311 0.15 -8.88 24.63
N LEU A 312 -1.12 -8.47 24.71
CA LEU A 312 -1.57 -7.44 25.64
C LEU A 312 -1.49 -7.89 27.10
N ARG A 313 -1.85 -9.14 27.42
CA ARG A 313 -1.65 -9.70 28.77
C ARG A 313 -0.19 -9.63 29.21
N ALA A 314 0.75 -9.91 28.30
CA ALA A 314 2.18 -9.82 28.58
C ALA A 314 2.64 -8.36 28.79
N LYS A 315 2.22 -7.42 27.91
CA LYS A 315 2.52 -5.99 28.07
C LYS A 315 1.94 -5.43 29.38
N TRP A 316 0.67 -5.69 29.67
CA TRP A 316 0.02 -5.29 30.93
C TRP A 316 0.69 -5.90 32.16
N ALA A 317 1.20 -7.13 32.09
CA ALA A 317 1.96 -7.71 33.20
C ALA A 317 3.28 -6.99 33.49
N LEU A 318 3.90 -6.36 32.49
CA LEU A 318 5.08 -5.51 32.65
C LEU A 318 4.71 -4.12 33.16
N ILE A 319 3.64 -3.51 32.64
CA ILE A 319 3.09 -2.22 33.10
C ILE A 319 2.74 -2.29 34.59
N ARG A 320 2.00 -3.33 35.01
CA ARG A 320 1.62 -3.62 36.41
C ARG A 320 2.80 -3.79 37.36
N ARG A 321 3.99 -4.05 36.83
CA ARG A 321 5.24 -4.21 37.60
C ARG A 321 6.22 -3.08 37.37
N ARG A 322 5.83 -2.03 36.62
CA ARG A 322 6.68 -0.91 36.22
C ARG A 322 8.00 -1.34 35.56
N ARG A 323 7.99 -2.44 34.80
CA ARG A 323 9.17 -2.98 34.09
C ARG A 323 9.30 -2.39 32.68
N LEU A 324 9.48 -1.07 32.60
CA LEU A 324 9.45 -0.32 31.34
C LEU A 324 10.51 -0.76 30.31
N PRO A 325 11.79 -0.96 30.65
CA PRO A 325 12.77 -1.39 29.66
C PRO A 325 12.37 -2.69 28.95
N GLU A 326 11.85 -3.66 29.71
CA GLU A 326 11.37 -4.92 29.14
C GLU A 326 10.05 -4.78 28.38
N LEU A 327 9.23 -3.78 28.71
CA LEU A 327 8.03 -3.44 27.95
C LEU A 327 8.41 -2.90 26.57
N LEU A 328 9.37 -1.97 26.50
CA LEU A 328 9.90 -1.43 25.26
C LEU A 328 10.55 -2.53 24.41
N ASP A 329 11.37 -3.40 25.03
CA ASP A 329 11.97 -4.56 24.35
C ASP A 329 10.89 -5.52 23.82
N LEU A 330 9.83 -5.79 24.59
CA LEU A 330 8.71 -6.62 24.17
C LEU A 330 7.94 -5.99 23.01
N MET A 331 7.71 -4.67 23.04
CA MET A 331 7.05 -3.95 21.97
C MET A 331 7.86 -3.98 20.68
N ALA A 332 9.16 -3.69 20.74
CA ALA A 332 10.08 -3.80 19.62
C ALA A 332 10.11 -5.24 19.08
N PHE A 333 10.17 -6.23 19.97
CA PHE A 333 10.15 -7.64 19.60
C PHE A 333 8.87 -8.04 18.88
N VAL A 334 7.69 -7.66 19.38
CA VAL A 334 6.38 -7.98 18.77
C VAL A 334 6.21 -7.26 17.43
N ARG A 335 6.67 -6.01 17.31
CA ARG A 335 6.71 -5.25 16.05
C ARG A 335 7.59 -5.97 15.01
N ALA A 336 8.75 -6.47 15.42
CA ALA A 336 9.68 -7.19 14.56
C ALA A 336 9.29 -8.67 14.31
N ASN A 337 8.50 -9.28 15.19
CA ASN A 337 8.11 -10.69 15.13
C ASN A 337 6.63 -10.86 15.49
N PRO A 338 5.70 -10.48 14.60
CA PRO A 338 4.27 -10.53 14.88
C PRO A 338 3.83 -11.92 15.34
N ASP A 339 3.07 -11.97 16.43
CA ASP A 339 2.52 -13.19 17.04
C ASP A 339 3.55 -14.27 17.44
N ALA A 340 4.86 -13.96 17.46
CA ALA A 340 5.90 -14.93 17.76
C ALA A 340 6.16 -15.04 19.27
N PHE A 341 6.31 -16.27 19.77
CA PHE A 341 6.79 -16.55 21.14
C PHE A 341 7.27 -18.00 21.23
N GLN A 342 8.07 -18.31 22.26
CA GLN A 342 8.40 -19.70 22.57
C GLN A 342 7.28 -20.34 23.40
N VAL A 343 7.00 -21.62 23.17
CA VAL A 343 6.02 -22.39 23.96
C VAL A 343 6.77 -23.21 25.01
N ARG A 344 6.40 -23.04 26.28
CA ARG A 344 6.93 -23.81 27.42
C ARG A 344 5.84 -24.69 28.04
N GLY A 345 6.23 -25.87 28.52
CA GLY A 345 5.32 -26.85 29.13
C GLY A 345 4.56 -27.72 28.11
N LEU A 346 4.15 -28.92 28.52
CA LEU A 346 3.43 -29.88 27.67
C LEU A 346 1.90 -29.71 27.76
N ALA A 347 1.33 -29.89 28.95
CA ALA A 347 -0.11 -29.79 29.23
C ALA A 347 -0.56 -28.37 29.61
N ARG A 348 0.20 -27.69 30.50
CA ARG A 348 -0.07 -26.31 30.93
C ARG A 348 0.81 -25.31 30.17
N ARG A 349 0.55 -25.18 28.87
CA ARG A 349 1.40 -24.39 27.97
C ARG A 349 1.41 -22.90 28.30
N ARG A 350 2.59 -22.29 28.26
CA ARG A 350 2.80 -20.85 28.47
C ARG A 350 3.67 -20.24 27.37
N ALA A 351 3.43 -18.98 27.07
CA ALA A 351 4.30 -18.16 26.22
C ALA A 351 5.56 -17.75 27.00
N ALA A 352 6.70 -17.76 26.33
CA ALA A 352 7.93 -17.14 26.80
C ALA A 352 8.49 -16.23 25.69
N TYR A 353 8.78 -14.98 26.04
CA TYR A 353 9.37 -14.00 25.14
C TYR A 353 10.88 -13.95 25.39
N PRO A 354 11.74 -14.02 24.36
CA PRO A 354 13.19 -14.02 24.55
C PRO A 354 13.75 -12.75 25.19
N VAL A 355 12.99 -11.65 25.15
CA VAL A 355 13.41 -10.34 25.65
C VAL A 355 13.07 -10.09 27.12
N THR A 356 12.28 -10.98 27.75
CA THR A 356 11.97 -10.84 29.18
C THR A 356 13.06 -11.48 30.03
N ARG A 357 13.63 -10.71 30.97
CA ARG A 357 14.73 -11.12 31.85
C ARG A 357 14.27 -12.07 32.96
N ALA A 358 13.09 -11.82 33.53
CA ALA A 358 12.43 -12.69 34.50
C ALA A 358 11.08 -13.20 33.98
N PRO A 359 10.66 -14.44 34.34
CA PRO A 359 9.39 -15.01 33.89
C PRO A 359 8.20 -14.12 34.24
N LEU A 360 7.32 -13.91 33.26
CA LEU A 360 6.04 -13.25 33.47
C LEU A 360 5.05 -14.20 34.20
N PRO A 361 4.05 -13.66 34.92
CA PRO A 361 3.08 -14.46 35.67
C PRO A 361 2.36 -15.50 34.82
N ALA A 362 1.97 -16.60 35.47
CA ALA A 362 1.21 -17.67 34.84
C ALA A 362 -0.06 -17.19 34.11
N PRO A 363 -0.92 -16.33 34.72
CA PRO A 363 -2.15 -15.89 34.06
C PRO A 363 -1.88 -15.02 32.83
N ALA A 364 -0.78 -14.26 32.83
CA ALA A 364 -0.40 -13.39 31.72
C ALA A 364 0.13 -14.17 30.50
N THR A 365 0.74 -15.34 30.73
CA THR A 365 1.41 -16.13 29.69
C THR A 365 0.69 -17.42 29.31
N ARG A 366 -0.35 -17.81 30.06
CA ARG A 366 -1.13 -19.03 29.77
C ARG A 366 -1.67 -19.02 28.34
N LEU A 367 -1.37 -20.07 27.59
CA LEU A 367 -1.83 -20.23 26.21
C LEU A 367 -3.22 -20.83 26.15
N ARG A 368 -4.05 -20.25 25.28
CA ARG A 368 -5.39 -20.71 24.90
C ARG A 368 -5.31 -21.37 23.52
N PRO A 369 -6.30 -22.21 23.13
CA PRO A 369 -6.37 -22.76 21.78
C PRO A 369 -6.19 -21.74 20.64
N ARG A 370 -6.80 -20.56 20.79
CA ARG A 370 -6.71 -19.45 19.84
C ARG A 370 -5.31 -18.82 19.70
N ASP A 371 -4.44 -19.00 20.70
CA ASP A 371 -3.07 -18.46 20.68
C ASP A 371 -2.12 -19.34 19.84
N LEU A 372 -2.54 -20.56 19.50
CA LEU A 372 -1.81 -21.53 18.70
C LEU A 372 -2.63 -21.94 17.46
N PRO A 373 -2.99 -21.00 16.58
CA PRO A 373 -3.85 -21.29 15.43
C PRO A 373 -3.13 -22.21 14.43
N LEU A 374 -3.92 -23.04 13.74
CA LEU A 374 -3.47 -23.69 12.50
C LEU A 374 -3.36 -22.63 11.41
N ILE A 375 -2.20 -22.53 10.80
CA ILE A 375 -1.97 -21.81 9.55
C ILE A 375 -1.89 -22.85 8.45
N ALA A 376 -2.89 -22.89 7.58
CA ALA A 376 -2.92 -23.78 6.43
C ALA A 376 -3.23 -22.96 5.17
N ARG A 377 -2.34 -23.05 4.17
CA ARG A 377 -2.45 -22.30 2.92
C ARG A 377 -2.16 -23.18 1.72
N VAL A 378 -2.95 -23.02 0.66
CA VAL A 378 -2.60 -23.40 -0.71
C VAL A 378 -1.86 -22.22 -1.33
N THR A 379 -0.72 -22.50 -1.96
CA THR A 379 0.12 -21.52 -2.65
C THR A 379 0.03 -21.68 -4.16
N ARG A 380 -0.31 -22.88 -4.64
CA ARG A 380 -0.56 -23.15 -6.07
C ARG A 380 -1.74 -24.12 -6.23
N ALA A 381 -2.63 -23.81 -7.16
CA ALA A 381 -3.72 -24.66 -7.59
C ALA A 381 -3.82 -24.62 -9.11
N HIS A 382 -3.88 -25.78 -9.78
CA HIS A 382 -4.05 -25.88 -11.23
C HIS A 382 -4.70 -27.22 -11.58
N TRP A 383 -5.29 -27.29 -12.77
CA TRP A 383 -5.79 -28.54 -13.34
C TRP A 383 -4.68 -29.21 -14.15
N GLU A 384 -4.51 -30.51 -13.96
CA GLU A 384 -3.58 -31.37 -14.72
C GLU A 384 -4.25 -32.74 -14.88
N ASP A 385 -4.33 -33.27 -16.10
CA ASP A 385 -4.96 -34.56 -16.43
C ASP A 385 -6.36 -34.75 -15.81
N GLY A 386 -7.19 -33.70 -15.84
CA GLY A 386 -8.55 -33.72 -15.29
C GLY A 386 -8.64 -33.76 -13.76
N LYS A 387 -7.52 -33.53 -13.04
CA LYS A 387 -7.48 -33.51 -11.58
C LYS A 387 -6.97 -32.18 -11.07
N LEU A 388 -7.46 -31.76 -9.90
CA LEU A 388 -7.05 -30.51 -9.29
C LEU A 388 -5.84 -30.74 -8.39
N HIS A 389 -4.68 -30.21 -8.79
CA HIS A 389 -3.41 -30.33 -8.10
C HIS A 389 -3.24 -29.14 -7.15
N LEU A 390 -3.03 -29.44 -5.87
CA LEU A 390 -2.88 -28.43 -4.81
C LEU A 390 -1.51 -28.56 -4.15
N THR A 391 -0.77 -27.45 -4.11
CA THR A 391 0.49 -27.32 -3.36
C THR A 391 0.32 -26.25 -2.29
N GLY A 392 0.86 -26.51 -1.10
CA GLY A 392 0.74 -25.56 0.00
C GLY A 392 1.58 -25.93 1.21
N TYR A 393 1.27 -25.29 2.34
CA TYR A 393 1.89 -25.59 3.62
C TYR A 393 0.87 -25.49 4.77
N ALA A 394 1.13 -26.24 5.84
CA ALA A 394 0.36 -26.15 7.07
C ALA A 394 1.17 -26.43 8.33
N TYR A 395 1.04 -25.53 9.31
CA TYR A 395 1.71 -25.60 10.61
C TYR A 395 0.87 -24.99 11.72
N VAL A 396 1.13 -25.41 12.96
CA VAL A 396 0.58 -24.74 14.14
C VAL A 396 1.54 -23.60 14.52
N ARG A 397 1.03 -22.37 14.58
CA ARG A 397 1.87 -21.20 14.88
C ARG A 397 2.57 -21.36 16.23
N ASN A 398 3.83 -20.91 16.31
CA ASN A 398 4.74 -21.05 17.46
C ASN A 398 5.10 -22.49 17.85
N LEU A 399 4.74 -23.48 17.02
CA LEU A 399 4.94 -24.90 17.25
C LEU A 399 5.49 -25.57 15.98
N PRO A 400 6.76 -25.32 15.63
CA PRO A 400 7.36 -25.82 14.40
C PRO A 400 7.38 -27.36 14.36
N PRO A 401 7.04 -27.99 13.23
CA PRO A 401 6.95 -29.45 13.15
C PRO A 401 8.34 -30.11 13.15
N GLY A 402 8.57 -31.03 14.08
CA GLY A 402 9.69 -31.98 14.03
C GLY A 402 9.52 -33.01 12.89
N ARG A 403 10.47 -33.96 12.76
CA ARG A 403 10.45 -34.96 11.66
C ARG A 403 9.16 -35.81 11.64
N LEU A 404 8.70 -36.26 12.81
CA LEU A 404 7.50 -37.08 12.94
C LEU A 404 6.22 -36.25 12.76
N GLN A 405 6.16 -35.06 13.36
CA GLN A 405 5.00 -34.17 13.25
C GLN A 405 4.80 -33.66 11.82
N ALA A 406 5.87 -33.54 11.03
CA ALA A 406 5.78 -33.19 9.61
C ALA A 406 4.98 -34.21 8.79
N ARG A 407 4.88 -35.46 9.23
CA ARG A 407 4.05 -36.51 8.60
C ARG A 407 2.60 -36.51 9.11
N GLY A 408 2.34 -35.94 10.29
CA GLY A 408 1.02 -35.84 10.90
C GLY A 408 0.15 -34.73 10.31
N LYS A 409 -0.19 -34.85 9.02
CA LYS A 409 -1.13 -33.97 8.32
C LYS A 409 -2.27 -34.81 7.74
N ALA A 410 -3.50 -34.36 7.94
CA ALA A 410 -4.69 -34.93 7.30
C ALA A 410 -5.48 -33.82 6.64
N LEU A 411 -5.91 -34.04 5.41
CA LEU A 411 -6.63 -33.07 4.59
C LEU A 411 -7.89 -33.75 4.07
N TRP A 412 -9.02 -33.03 4.08
CA TRP A 412 -10.29 -33.57 3.60
C TRP A 412 -11.17 -32.46 3.05
N LEU A 413 -12.12 -32.88 2.22
CA LEU A 413 -13.22 -32.05 1.75
C LEU A 413 -14.48 -32.41 2.55
N ARG A 414 -15.17 -31.40 3.10
CA ARG A 414 -16.39 -31.59 3.90
C ARG A 414 -17.59 -30.93 3.25
N ALA A 415 -18.69 -31.67 3.13
CA ALA A 415 -20.00 -31.17 2.74
C ALA A 415 -21.03 -31.46 3.85
N GLY A 416 -21.64 -30.40 4.40
CA GLY A 416 -22.53 -30.52 5.55
C GLY A 416 -21.83 -31.09 6.81
N ARG A 417 -22.59 -31.76 7.69
CA ARG A 417 -22.04 -32.34 8.94
C ARG A 417 -21.37 -33.71 8.71
N HIS A 418 -21.90 -34.54 7.81
CA HIS A 418 -21.55 -35.97 7.76
C HIS A 418 -20.74 -36.41 6.53
N ARG A 419 -20.74 -35.65 5.41
CA ARG A 419 -20.01 -36.07 4.20
C ARG A 419 -18.58 -35.56 4.22
N VAL A 420 -17.63 -36.48 4.18
CA VAL A 420 -16.19 -36.20 4.21
C VAL A 420 -15.49 -37.03 3.14
N VAL A 421 -14.68 -36.38 2.30
CA VAL A 421 -13.80 -37.05 1.33
C VAL A 421 -12.35 -36.83 1.79
N PRO A 422 -11.67 -37.86 2.33
CA PRO A 422 -10.27 -37.74 2.71
C PRO A 422 -9.38 -37.63 1.47
N LEU A 423 -8.37 -36.76 1.56
CA LEU A 423 -7.41 -36.51 0.49
C LEU A 423 -6.03 -37.08 0.86
N LYS A 424 -5.36 -37.68 -0.13
CA LYS A 424 -4.00 -38.21 0.05
C LYS A 424 -3.01 -37.05 0.10
N VAL A 425 -2.35 -36.87 1.24
CA VAL A 425 -1.37 -35.81 1.45
C VAL A 425 0.04 -36.36 1.27
N ARG A 426 0.84 -35.72 0.41
CA ARG A 426 2.28 -35.99 0.30
C ARG A 426 3.05 -34.84 0.97
N PRO A 427 3.76 -35.08 2.09
CA PRO A 427 4.59 -34.05 2.70
C PRO A 427 5.75 -33.63 1.78
N VAL A 428 5.97 -32.33 1.64
CA VAL A 428 7.12 -31.76 0.90
C VAL A 428 7.80 -30.69 1.74
N ARG A 429 9.01 -30.26 1.36
CA ARG A 429 9.60 -29.07 1.95
C ARG A 429 8.98 -27.81 1.33
N SER A 430 8.76 -26.79 2.14
CA SER A 430 8.28 -25.48 1.71
C SER A 430 8.94 -24.40 2.56
N ARG A 431 10.02 -23.79 2.04
CA ARG A 431 10.65 -22.62 2.69
C ARG A 431 9.71 -21.41 2.72
N GLU A 432 8.74 -21.39 1.80
CA GLU A 432 7.64 -20.43 1.78
C GLU A 432 6.83 -20.39 3.06
N ALA A 433 6.62 -21.54 3.72
CA ALA A 433 6.00 -21.56 5.03
C ALA A 433 6.77 -20.72 6.06
N THR A 434 8.11 -20.77 6.03
CA THR A 434 8.98 -20.03 6.94
C THR A 434 8.99 -18.55 6.61
N TYR A 435 9.28 -18.15 5.37
CA TYR A 435 9.34 -16.72 5.04
C TYR A 435 7.97 -16.05 5.14
N SER A 436 6.89 -16.72 4.76
CA SER A 436 5.52 -16.21 4.86
C SER A 436 4.99 -16.15 6.29
N SER A 437 5.65 -16.83 7.25
CA SER A 437 5.29 -16.72 8.67
C SER A 437 5.59 -15.34 9.24
N ARG A 438 6.55 -14.60 8.65
CA ARG A 438 7.08 -13.33 9.16
C ARG A 438 7.62 -13.41 10.60
N GLN A 439 7.98 -14.60 11.08
CA GLN A 439 8.59 -14.81 12.40
C GLN A 439 10.09 -15.06 12.23
N ALA A 440 10.94 -14.57 13.14
CA ALA A 440 12.36 -14.92 13.18
C ALA A 440 12.68 -16.06 14.17
N LEU A 441 11.73 -16.43 15.04
CA LEU A 441 11.94 -17.44 16.08
C LEU A 441 11.72 -18.88 15.61
N HIS A 442 10.93 -19.09 14.55
CA HIS A 442 10.43 -20.41 14.17
C HIS A 442 10.78 -20.73 12.72
N ARG A 443 11.04 -22.01 12.44
CA ARG A 443 11.24 -22.56 11.08
C ARG A 443 10.14 -23.55 10.76
N TYR A 444 9.51 -23.37 9.60
CA TYR A 444 8.38 -24.16 9.13
C TYR A 444 8.67 -24.90 7.82
N ASP A 445 9.94 -25.07 7.43
CA ASP A 445 10.31 -25.65 6.14
C ASP A 445 9.72 -27.06 5.88
N ARG A 446 9.35 -27.80 6.93
CA ARG A 446 8.71 -29.13 6.86
C ARG A 446 7.17 -29.10 6.89
N ALA A 447 6.59 -27.91 6.79
CA ALA A 447 5.14 -27.71 6.78
C ALA A 447 4.50 -27.95 5.41
N GLY A 448 5.30 -28.10 4.35
CA GLY A 448 4.80 -28.25 2.98
C GLY A 448 3.97 -29.52 2.75
N PHE A 449 3.04 -29.44 1.81
CA PHE A 449 2.29 -30.58 1.31
C PHE A 449 1.90 -30.41 -0.17
N THR A 450 1.68 -31.54 -0.83
CA THR A 450 0.97 -31.63 -2.10
C THR A 450 -0.18 -32.62 -1.99
N THR A 451 -1.26 -32.38 -2.73
CA THR A 451 -2.40 -33.30 -2.84
C THR A 451 -3.05 -33.17 -4.21
N VAL A 452 -3.82 -34.19 -4.58
CA VAL A 452 -4.59 -34.23 -5.81
C VAL A 452 -6.05 -34.48 -5.44
N VAL A 453 -6.94 -33.64 -5.96
CA VAL A 453 -8.39 -33.80 -5.80
C VAL A 453 -8.94 -34.35 -7.10
N ASP A 454 -9.54 -35.53 -7.01
CA ASP A 454 -10.30 -36.12 -8.11
C ASP A 454 -11.73 -35.55 -8.09
N PRO A 455 -12.12 -34.75 -9.10
CA PRO A 455 -13.44 -34.13 -9.16
C PRO A 455 -14.58 -35.16 -9.24
N ALA A 456 -14.35 -36.37 -9.76
CA ALA A 456 -15.38 -37.41 -9.84
C ALA A 456 -15.89 -37.81 -8.44
N ARG A 457 -15.01 -37.78 -7.44
CA ARG A 457 -15.33 -38.10 -6.02
C ARG A 457 -16.20 -37.04 -5.33
N LEU A 458 -16.38 -35.88 -5.95
CA LEU A 458 -17.20 -34.79 -5.41
C LEU A 458 -18.69 -34.93 -5.78
N SER A 459 -19.04 -35.99 -6.50
CA SER A 459 -20.42 -36.32 -6.81
C SER A 459 -21.20 -36.63 -5.56
N THR A 460 -22.32 -35.95 -5.40
CA THR A 460 -23.41 -36.44 -4.59
C THR A 460 -24.63 -36.41 -5.49
N GLY A 461 -25.57 -37.36 -5.40
CA GLY A 461 -26.79 -37.35 -6.21
C GLY A 461 -27.72 -36.14 -6.01
N ARG A 462 -27.21 -35.03 -5.45
CA ARG A 462 -27.87 -33.74 -5.31
C ARG A 462 -27.50 -32.84 -6.51
N PRO A 463 -28.37 -31.92 -6.91
CA PRO A 463 -28.11 -30.98 -8.00
C PRO A 463 -26.83 -30.14 -7.81
N SER A 464 -26.51 -29.75 -6.57
CA SER A 464 -25.31 -28.98 -6.24
C SER A 464 -24.80 -29.32 -4.84
N THR A 465 -23.48 -29.38 -4.68
CA THR A 465 -22.80 -29.63 -3.41
C THR A 465 -21.56 -28.76 -3.28
N THR A 466 -21.49 -27.98 -2.19
CA THR A 466 -20.29 -27.21 -1.85
C THR A 466 -19.43 -27.96 -0.82
N TRP A 467 -18.18 -28.19 -1.19
CA TRP A 467 -17.16 -28.86 -0.40
C TRP A 467 -16.17 -27.85 0.18
N LYS A 468 -15.98 -27.88 1.50
CA LYS A 468 -15.02 -27.04 2.22
C LYS A 468 -13.70 -27.79 2.38
N LEU A 469 -12.58 -27.17 2.01
CA LEU A 469 -11.26 -27.75 2.24
C LEU A 469 -10.79 -27.47 3.68
N GLU A 470 -10.59 -28.53 4.45
CA GLU A 470 -10.22 -28.50 5.86
C GLU A 470 -9.00 -29.39 6.12
N MET A 471 -8.17 -28.99 7.08
CA MET A 471 -6.96 -29.72 7.42
C MET A 471 -6.77 -29.87 8.92
N ALA A 472 -6.13 -30.96 9.31
CA ALA A 472 -5.47 -31.15 10.59
C ALA A 472 -3.95 -31.13 10.42
N ALA A 473 -3.23 -30.42 11.28
CA ALA A 473 -1.78 -30.54 11.39
C ALA A 473 -1.34 -30.66 12.87
N VAL A 474 -0.28 -31.43 13.11
CA VAL A 474 0.30 -31.65 14.43
C VAL A 474 1.44 -30.66 14.69
N GLY A 475 1.32 -29.85 15.76
CA GLY A 475 2.39 -28.98 16.28
C GLY A 475 2.88 -29.36 17.68
N GLY A 476 2.44 -30.50 18.21
CA GLY A 476 2.78 -30.96 19.56
C GLY A 476 2.10 -32.30 19.82
N LEU A 477 1.53 -32.51 21.02
CA LEU A 477 0.81 -33.75 21.32
C LEU A 477 -0.57 -33.87 20.65
N LEU A 478 -1.22 -32.76 20.32
CA LEU A 478 -2.58 -32.74 19.77
C LEU A 478 -2.63 -32.04 18.40
N PRO A 479 -3.42 -32.56 17.44
CA PRO A 479 -3.64 -31.90 16.16
C PRO A 479 -4.49 -30.64 16.33
N ARG A 480 -4.27 -29.66 15.45
CA ARG A 480 -5.16 -28.52 15.27
C ARG A 480 -5.86 -28.64 13.93
N THR A 481 -7.17 -28.42 13.92
CA THR A 481 -7.98 -28.41 12.72
C THR A 481 -8.35 -26.99 12.32
N GLY A 482 -8.55 -26.77 11.03
CA GLY A 482 -8.98 -25.46 10.52
C GLY A 482 -9.16 -25.46 9.01
N PRO A 483 -9.76 -24.38 8.47
CA PRO A 483 -9.94 -24.23 7.04
C PRO A 483 -8.60 -23.98 6.35
N VAL A 484 -8.46 -24.51 5.15
CA VAL A 484 -7.32 -24.20 4.28
C VAL A 484 -7.62 -22.92 3.52
N ARG A 485 -6.70 -21.97 3.61
CA ARG A 485 -6.83 -20.67 2.95
C ARG A 485 -6.04 -20.62 1.64
N MET A 486 -6.37 -19.69 0.78
CA MET A 486 -5.61 -19.39 -0.43
C MET A 486 -5.67 -17.88 -0.66
N ALA A 487 -4.58 -17.30 -1.13
CA ALA A 487 -4.54 -15.90 -1.52
C ALA A 487 -4.90 -15.80 -3.02
N GLY A 488 -6.14 -15.42 -3.30
CA GLY A 488 -6.69 -15.43 -4.67
C GLY A 488 -7.01 -16.85 -5.15
N LEU A 489 -8.06 -16.97 -5.95
CA LEU A 489 -8.33 -18.14 -6.79
C LEU A 489 -8.16 -17.79 -8.27
N ASP A 490 -7.79 -16.53 -8.54
CA ASP A 490 -7.79 -15.96 -9.86
C ASP A 490 -6.91 -16.84 -10.74
N GLY A 491 -7.50 -17.36 -11.81
CA GLY A 491 -6.83 -18.26 -12.71
C GLY A 491 -7.32 -19.71 -12.70
N LEU A 492 -8.03 -20.21 -11.67
CA LEU A 492 -8.49 -21.61 -11.69
C LEU A 492 -9.83 -21.76 -12.46
N PRO A 493 -9.85 -22.36 -13.66
CA PRO A 493 -11.09 -22.50 -14.44
C PRO A 493 -12.05 -23.52 -13.81
N VAL A 494 -13.33 -23.41 -14.20
CA VAL A 494 -14.33 -24.43 -13.93
C VAL A 494 -13.99 -25.67 -14.76
N HIS A 495 -14.06 -26.85 -14.13
CA HIS A 495 -13.73 -28.10 -14.78
C HIS A 495 -14.97 -28.96 -14.98
N TYR A 496 -15.19 -29.47 -16.19
CA TYR A 496 -16.35 -30.27 -16.55
C TYR A 496 -16.07 -31.77 -16.39
N LEU A 497 -17.10 -32.52 -15.99
CA LEU A 497 -17.16 -33.97 -15.80
C LEU A 497 -18.24 -34.53 -16.73
N GLY A 498 -17.95 -34.60 -18.02
CA GLY A 498 -18.97 -34.80 -19.06
C GLY A 498 -19.72 -33.49 -19.38
N GLU A 499 -20.86 -33.59 -20.06
CA GLU A 499 -21.49 -32.41 -20.68
C GLU A 499 -22.16 -31.44 -19.71
N PHE A 500 -22.89 -31.96 -18.72
CA PHE A 500 -23.79 -31.17 -17.86
C PHE A 500 -23.35 -31.10 -16.41
N ARG A 501 -22.11 -31.48 -16.12
CA ARG A 501 -21.64 -31.54 -14.75
C ARG A 501 -20.29 -30.88 -14.63
N ARG A 502 -20.13 -30.05 -13.59
CA ARG A 502 -18.91 -29.26 -13.43
C ARG A 502 -18.51 -29.09 -11.97
N VAL A 503 -17.24 -28.76 -11.77
CA VAL A 503 -16.63 -28.41 -10.49
C VAL A 503 -15.97 -27.04 -10.63
N GLY A 504 -16.54 -26.06 -9.94
CA GLY A 504 -15.97 -24.72 -9.82
C GLY A 504 -15.30 -24.51 -8.47
N ALA A 505 -14.28 -23.66 -8.41
CA ALA A 505 -13.67 -23.25 -7.15
C ALA A 505 -14.12 -21.83 -6.78
N THR A 506 -14.37 -21.59 -5.49
CA THR A 506 -14.72 -20.26 -4.97
C THR A 506 -13.96 -19.96 -3.68
N LEU A 507 -13.68 -18.68 -3.44
CA LEU A 507 -13.16 -18.20 -2.16
C LEU A 507 -14.27 -17.54 -1.37
N SER A 508 -14.40 -17.93 -0.10
CA SER A 508 -15.25 -17.23 0.85
C SER A 508 -14.41 -16.88 2.08
N ALA A 509 -14.17 -15.59 2.30
CA ALA A 509 -13.22 -15.09 3.31
C ALA A 509 -11.82 -15.74 3.20
N GLY A 510 -11.32 -15.90 1.97
CA GLY A 510 -10.03 -16.53 1.66
C GLY A 510 -9.99 -18.05 1.89
N ARG A 511 -11.12 -18.71 2.12
CA ARG A 511 -11.22 -20.17 2.30
C ARG A 511 -11.61 -20.82 0.97
N LEU A 512 -10.83 -21.82 0.54
CA LEU A 512 -11.08 -22.55 -0.69
C LEU A 512 -12.30 -23.48 -0.55
N ARG A 513 -13.25 -23.34 -1.48
CA ARG A 513 -14.42 -24.21 -1.60
C ARG A 513 -14.53 -24.73 -3.02
N LEU A 514 -14.93 -25.99 -3.17
CA LEU A 514 -15.21 -26.61 -4.46
C LEU A 514 -16.72 -26.85 -4.56
N ARG A 515 -17.36 -26.29 -5.56
CA ARG A 515 -18.79 -26.48 -5.85
C ARG A 515 -18.90 -27.47 -7.00
N ALA A 516 -19.39 -28.67 -6.71
CA ALA A 516 -19.74 -29.67 -7.72
C ALA A 516 -21.23 -29.58 -7.99
N GLU A 517 -21.63 -29.40 -9.25
CA GLU A 517 -23.03 -29.22 -9.62
C GLU A 517 -23.36 -29.79 -10.99
N ASN A 518 -24.62 -30.15 -11.16
CA ASN A 518 -25.23 -30.43 -12.45
C ASN A 518 -25.85 -29.13 -12.96
N VAL A 519 -25.48 -28.72 -14.17
CA VAL A 519 -26.07 -27.59 -14.86
C VAL A 519 -27.23 -28.09 -15.72
N PRO A 520 -28.45 -27.55 -15.57
CA PRO A 520 -29.62 -28.08 -16.26
C PRO A 520 -29.66 -27.67 -17.74
N SER A 521 -28.94 -26.60 -18.11
CA SER A 521 -28.82 -26.11 -19.48
C SER A 521 -27.39 -25.62 -19.76
N ARG A 522 -26.96 -25.75 -21.02
CA ARG A 522 -25.69 -25.22 -21.52
C ARG A 522 -25.86 -24.61 -22.89
N LEU A 523 -25.02 -23.63 -23.22
CA LEU A 523 -24.86 -23.13 -24.57
C LEU A 523 -24.17 -24.20 -25.44
N ALA A 524 -24.63 -24.33 -26.67
CA ALA A 524 -24.14 -25.25 -27.68
C ALA A 524 -23.47 -24.49 -28.82
N ALA A 525 -24.10 -23.42 -29.29
CA ALA A 525 -23.57 -22.55 -30.34
C ALA A 525 -24.15 -21.15 -30.21
N HIS A 526 -23.47 -20.18 -30.82
CA HIS A 526 -24.00 -18.84 -31.04
C HIS A 526 -23.44 -18.27 -32.34
N HIS A 527 -24.24 -17.51 -33.07
CA HIS A 527 -23.84 -16.82 -34.29
C HIS A 527 -24.73 -15.61 -34.51
N ASP A 528 -24.27 -14.69 -35.35
CA ASP A 528 -25.04 -13.53 -35.78
C ASP A 528 -25.50 -13.75 -37.22
N GLU A 529 -26.77 -13.45 -37.49
CA GLU A 529 -27.37 -13.43 -38.81
C GLU A 529 -28.17 -12.13 -38.94
N ASP A 530 -27.78 -11.26 -39.87
CA ASP A 530 -28.42 -9.97 -40.15
C ASP A 530 -28.70 -9.08 -38.92
N GLY A 531 -27.80 -9.04 -37.95
CA GLY A 531 -27.92 -8.21 -36.74
C GLY A 531 -28.76 -8.83 -35.61
N THR A 532 -29.11 -10.11 -35.76
CA THR A 532 -29.77 -10.92 -34.73
C THR A 532 -28.80 -11.97 -34.20
N LEU A 533 -28.55 -11.94 -32.89
CA LEU A 533 -27.77 -12.97 -32.23
C LEU A 533 -28.64 -14.21 -31.98
N HIS A 534 -28.31 -15.31 -32.64
CA HIS A 534 -28.89 -16.62 -32.43
C HIS A 534 -28.12 -17.37 -31.34
N LEU A 535 -28.83 -17.84 -30.33
CA LEU A 535 -28.31 -18.66 -29.24
C LEU A 535 -28.93 -20.05 -29.31
N GLU A 536 -28.11 -21.09 -29.47
CA GLU A 536 -28.53 -22.48 -29.38
C GLU A 536 -27.96 -23.12 -28.12
N GLY A 537 -28.77 -23.85 -27.37
CA GLY A 537 -28.30 -24.61 -26.23
C GLY A 537 -29.01 -25.94 -26.03
N HIS A 538 -28.46 -26.76 -25.14
CA HIS A 538 -28.99 -28.08 -24.80
C HIS A 538 -29.42 -28.16 -23.34
N LEU A 539 -30.43 -28.96 -23.08
CA LEU A 539 -30.96 -29.31 -21.77
C LEU A 539 -30.43 -30.68 -21.32
N ALA A 540 -30.11 -30.80 -20.03
CA ALA A 540 -29.62 -32.06 -19.46
C ALA A 540 -30.69 -33.17 -19.48
N ALA A 541 -31.96 -32.78 -19.42
CA ALA A 541 -33.14 -33.66 -19.43
C ALA A 541 -34.21 -33.09 -20.36
N THR A 542 -35.21 -33.91 -20.71
CA THR A 542 -36.38 -33.48 -21.48
C THR A 542 -37.03 -32.28 -20.79
N PRO A 543 -37.42 -31.22 -21.53
CA PRO A 543 -37.99 -30.03 -20.94
C PRO A 543 -39.26 -30.37 -20.15
N PRO A 544 -39.43 -29.79 -18.96
CA PRO A 544 -40.65 -29.95 -18.18
C PRO A 544 -41.88 -29.41 -18.93
N THR A 545 -43.05 -30.01 -18.71
CA THR A 545 -44.34 -29.62 -19.32
C THR A 545 -45.27 -28.96 -18.31
N GLY A 546 -46.28 -28.22 -18.78
CA GLY A 546 -47.27 -27.58 -17.91
C GLY A 546 -46.69 -26.42 -17.12
N ALA A 547 -47.05 -26.28 -15.83
CA ALA A 547 -46.63 -25.16 -14.99
C ALA A 547 -45.10 -25.08 -14.73
N GLU A 548 -44.37 -26.18 -14.94
CA GLU A 548 -42.91 -26.21 -14.79
C GLU A 548 -42.16 -25.92 -16.10
N ALA A 549 -42.86 -25.73 -17.21
CA ALA A 549 -42.24 -25.49 -18.52
C ALA A 549 -41.39 -24.21 -18.54
N TRP A 550 -40.31 -24.25 -19.30
CA TRP A 550 -39.50 -23.06 -19.57
C TRP A 550 -40.34 -22.08 -20.40
N ALA A 551 -40.54 -20.87 -19.86
CA ALA A 551 -41.31 -19.82 -20.48
C ALA A 551 -40.48 -18.97 -21.44
N GLY A 552 -39.16 -18.91 -21.24
CA GLY A 552 -38.25 -18.15 -22.08
C GLY A 552 -36.81 -18.14 -21.55
N LEU A 553 -35.99 -17.32 -22.20
CA LEU A 553 -34.63 -17.00 -21.79
C LEU A 553 -34.59 -15.54 -21.35
N ARG A 554 -34.08 -15.28 -20.15
CA ARG A 554 -33.97 -13.95 -19.55
C ARG A 554 -32.51 -13.55 -19.47
N ALA A 555 -32.17 -12.43 -20.10
CA ALA A 555 -30.92 -11.72 -19.86
C ALA A 555 -31.18 -10.65 -18.78
N THR A 556 -30.38 -10.62 -17.72
CA THR A 556 -30.52 -9.65 -16.62
C THR A 556 -29.26 -8.85 -16.42
N ASN A 557 -29.33 -7.53 -16.56
CA ASN A 557 -28.22 -6.63 -16.29
C ASN A 557 -27.87 -6.65 -14.80
N TRP A 558 -26.60 -6.87 -14.46
CA TRP A 558 -26.21 -7.00 -13.05
C TRP A 558 -26.29 -5.72 -12.25
N TYR A 559 -26.13 -4.56 -12.90
CA TYR A 559 -26.11 -3.25 -12.25
C TYR A 559 -27.51 -2.63 -12.22
N THR A 560 -28.16 -2.50 -13.37
CA THR A 560 -29.47 -1.84 -13.47
C THR A 560 -30.63 -2.73 -13.05
N LYS A 561 -30.41 -4.06 -13.01
CA LYS A 561 -31.45 -5.09 -12.80
C LYS A 561 -32.51 -5.15 -13.90
N GLU A 562 -32.28 -4.44 -15.00
CA GLU A 562 -33.09 -4.53 -16.22
C GLU A 562 -33.07 -5.96 -16.77
N THR A 563 -34.19 -6.37 -17.35
CA THR A 563 -34.39 -7.72 -17.89
C THR A 563 -34.87 -7.66 -19.32
N LEU A 564 -34.27 -8.47 -20.18
CA LEU A 564 -34.73 -8.76 -21.53
C LEU A 564 -35.19 -10.21 -21.57
N ASP A 565 -36.47 -10.43 -21.84
CA ASP A 565 -37.08 -11.75 -21.94
C ASP A 565 -37.26 -12.12 -23.40
N LEU A 566 -36.58 -13.17 -23.81
CA LEU A 566 -36.60 -13.70 -25.17
C LEU A 566 -37.47 -14.95 -25.22
N PRO A 567 -38.37 -15.05 -26.22
CA PRO A 567 -39.05 -16.31 -26.48
C PRO A 567 -38.02 -17.39 -26.82
N ILE A 568 -38.32 -18.63 -26.46
CA ILE A 568 -37.47 -19.77 -26.80
C ILE A 568 -38.21 -20.75 -27.70
N GLY A 569 -37.52 -21.25 -28.72
CA GLY A 569 -37.92 -22.46 -29.44
C GLY A 569 -37.45 -23.70 -28.67
N LEU A 570 -38.24 -24.77 -28.65
CA LEU A 570 -37.86 -26.05 -28.05
C LEU A 570 -38.04 -27.17 -29.07
N ASP A 571 -36.96 -27.87 -29.37
CA ASP A 571 -36.97 -29.11 -30.16
C ASP A 571 -36.27 -30.23 -29.37
N GLY A 572 -37.06 -31.13 -28.81
CA GLY A 572 -36.56 -32.19 -27.92
C GLY A 572 -35.81 -31.63 -26.71
N LYS A 573 -34.49 -31.73 -26.70
CA LYS A 573 -33.61 -31.20 -25.63
C LYS A 573 -32.86 -29.93 -26.07
N THR A 574 -33.07 -29.45 -27.27
CA THR A 574 -32.43 -28.24 -27.78
C THR A 574 -33.36 -27.06 -27.55
N PHE A 575 -32.79 -25.94 -27.11
CA PHE A 575 -33.47 -24.66 -27.05
C PHE A 575 -32.77 -23.66 -27.97
N THR A 576 -33.56 -22.81 -28.62
CA THR A 576 -33.07 -21.69 -29.42
C THR A 576 -33.66 -20.38 -28.90
N ALA A 577 -32.89 -19.30 -28.95
CA ALA A 577 -33.35 -17.96 -28.62
C ALA A 577 -32.70 -16.95 -29.58
N GLU A 578 -33.43 -15.89 -29.89
CA GLU A 578 -32.98 -14.84 -30.80
C GLU A 578 -32.97 -13.51 -30.07
N LEU A 579 -31.85 -12.80 -30.13
CA LEU A 579 -31.67 -11.48 -29.53
C LEU A 579 -31.32 -10.47 -30.63
N PRO A 580 -32.24 -9.56 -31.00
CA PRO A 580 -31.90 -8.44 -31.86
C PRO A 580 -30.82 -7.59 -31.18
N LEU A 581 -29.65 -7.43 -31.81
CA LEU A 581 -28.54 -6.68 -31.21
C LEU A 581 -28.91 -5.21 -30.95
N ALA A 582 -29.79 -4.65 -31.77
CA ALA A 582 -30.36 -3.31 -31.60
C ALA A 582 -31.10 -3.12 -30.26
N ALA A 583 -31.66 -4.18 -29.67
CA ALA A 583 -32.33 -4.10 -28.36
C ALA A 583 -31.36 -3.78 -27.21
N LEU A 584 -30.05 -4.00 -27.41
CA LEU A 584 -29.00 -3.59 -26.48
C LEU A 584 -28.40 -2.21 -26.84
N ALA A 585 -28.82 -1.62 -27.97
CA ALA A 585 -28.35 -0.33 -28.48
C ALA A 585 -29.30 0.83 -28.14
N GLU A 586 -30.62 0.63 -28.16
CA GLU A 586 -31.69 1.67 -28.04
C GLU A 586 -31.80 2.43 -26.70
N GLY A 587 -30.85 2.29 -25.77
CA GLY A 587 -30.80 3.03 -24.50
C GLY A 587 -29.44 3.63 -24.15
N ALA A 588 -28.50 3.67 -25.11
CA ALA A 588 -27.14 4.16 -24.88
C ALA A 588 -26.93 5.54 -25.48
N GLU A 589 -26.50 6.52 -24.68
CA GLU A 589 -25.97 7.76 -25.22
C GLU A 589 -24.70 7.47 -26.06
N PRO A 590 -24.51 8.18 -27.18
CA PRO A 590 -23.31 8.02 -28.01
C PRO A 590 -22.04 8.30 -27.19
N LEU A 591 -21.00 7.50 -27.43
CA LEU A 591 -19.70 7.74 -26.79
C LEU A 591 -19.01 8.91 -27.51
N ALA A 592 -18.80 10.03 -26.81
CA ALA A 592 -17.84 11.02 -27.28
C ALA A 592 -16.46 10.36 -27.42
N PRO A 593 -15.64 10.74 -28.43
CA PRO A 593 -14.32 10.14 -28.68
C PRO A 593 -13.40 10.09 -27.45
N ASP A 594 -13.59 11.04 -26.52
CA ASP A 594 -12.78 11.22 -25.31
C ASP A 594 -13.57 10.95 -24.01
N ALA A 595 -14.78 10.38 -24.10
CA ALA A 595 -15.56 10.03 -22.91
C ALA A 595 -14.87 8.90 -22.11
N PRO A 596 -14.89 8.94 -20.76
CA PRO A 596 -14.36 7.86 -19.96
C PRO A 596 -14.99 6.52 -20.34
N VAL A 597 -14.16 5.49 -20.48
CA VAL A 597 -14.53 4.13 -20.94
C VAL A 597 -15.83 3.68 -20.27
N ARG A 598 -16.91 3.54 -21.06
CA ARG A 598 -18.20 3.03 -20.55
C ARG A 598 -17.95 1.72 -19.82
N ARG A 599 -18.39 1.68 -18.56
CA ARG A 599 -18.29 0.46 -17.75
C ARG A 599 -19.03 -0.67 -18.49
N PRO A 600 -18.40 -1.85 -18.68
CA PRO A 600 -19.07 -3.00 -19.26
C PRO A 600 -20.39 -3.26 -18.55
N GLN A 601 -21.42 -3.56 -19.33
CA GLN A 601 -22.75 -3.91 -18.84
C GLN A 601 -22.90 -5.43 -18.96
N PRO A 602 -22.62 -6.21 -17.90
CA PRO A 602 -22.80 -7.66 -17.93
C PRO A 602 -24.27 -8.04 -17.75
N TRP A 603 -24.76 -8.88 -18.64
CA TRP A 603 -26.08 -9.47 -18.62
C TRP A 603 -25.95 -10.97 -18.34
N GLY A 604 -26.41 -11.40 -17.17
CA GLY A 604 -26.48 -12.83 -16.85
C GLY A 604 -27.62 -13.49 -17.59
N VAL A 605 -27.36 -14.61 -18.24
CA VAL A 605 -28.37 -15.33 -19.05
C VAL A 605 -28.89 -16.56 -18.30
N SER A 606 -30.22 -16.65 -18.17
CA SER A 606 -30.91 -17.76 -17.50
C SER A 606 -32.16 -18.18 -18.26
N LEU A 607 -32.50 -19.46 -18.24
CA LEU A 607 -33.86 -19.89 -18.56
C LEU A 607 -34.79 -19.51 -17.41
N PHE A 608 -36.03 -19.13 -17.69
CA PHE A 608 -37.03 -18.83 -16.66
C PHE A 608 -38.34 -19.57 -16.88
N ARG A 609 -39.07 -19.82 -15.79
CA ARG A 609 -40.40 -20.44 -15.77
C ARG A 609 -41.49 -19.39 -15.55
N ALA A 610 -42.74 -19.77 -15.78
CA ALA A 610 -43.90 -18.87 -15.58
C ALA A 610 -44.04 -18.36 -14.13
N ASP A 611 -43.53 -19.10 -13.15
CA ASP A 611 -43.49 -18.70 -11.73
C ASP A 611 -42.34 -17.73 -11.37
N GLY A 612 -41.53 -17.33 -12.37
CA GLY A 612 -40.37 -16.46 -12.19
C GLY A 612 -39.09 -17.16 -11.75
N THR A 613 -39.10 -18.48 -11.52
CA THR A 613 -37.90 -19.25 -11.17
C THR A 613 -36.92 -19.25 -12.34
N THR A 614 -35.65 -18.93 -12.07
CA THR A 614 -34.59 -18.86 -13.09
C THR A 614 -33.51 -19.92 -12.90
N SER A 615 -32.91 -20.33 -14.01
CA SER A 615 -31.75 -21.23 -14.04
C SER A 615 -30.69 -20.72 -15.01
N PRO A 616 -29.45 -20.42 -14.55
CA PRO A 616 -28.38 -19.96 -15.41
C PRO A 616 -28.05 -20.94 -16.53
N VAL A 617 -27.78 -20.42 -17.72
CA VAL A 617 -27.23 -21.20 -18.84
C VAL A 617 -25.72 -21.33 -18.64
N ALA A 618 -25.18 -22.54 -18.69
CA ALA A 618 -23.74 -22.78 -18.53
C ALA A 618 -22.98 -22.68 -19.87
N VAL A 619 -21.68 -22.42 -19.85
CA VAL A 619 -20.83 -22.43 -21.06
C VAL A 619 -19.70 -23.42 -20.89
N HIS A 620 -19.60 -24.40 -21.77
CA HIS A 620 -18.48 -25.36 -21.79
C HIS A 620 -17.21 -24.65 -22.30
N PRO A 621 -16.01 -24.94 -21.77
CA PRO A 621 -14.77 -24.27 -22.20
C PRO A 621 -14.41 -24.42 -23.68
N GLU A 622 -14.99 -25.42 -24.36
CA GLU A 622 -14.82 -25.66 -25.80
C GLU A 622 -15.67 -24.72 -26.67
N ILE A 623 -16.68 -24.07 -26.10
CA ILE A 623 -17.45 -23.05 -26.81
C ILE A 623 -16.61 -21.78 -26.87
N GLU A 624 -16.22 -21.39 -28.08
CA GLU A 624 -15.47 -20.16 -28.31
C GLU A 624 -16.29 -18.93 -27.86
N SER A 625 -15.61 -17.85 -27.49
CA SER A 625 -16.32 -16.61 -27.16
C SER A 625 -16.67 -15.85 -28.43
N GLY A 626 -17.92 -15.43 -28.55
CA GLY A 626 -18.41 -14.61 -29.66
C GLY A 626 -18.16 -13.12 -29.41
N ARG A 627 -17.89 -12.39 -30.49
CA ARG A 627 -17.74 -10.93 -30.48
C ARG A 627 -18.60 -10.38 -31.61
N TYR A 628 -19.57 -9.56 -31.26
CA TYR A 628 -20.56 -9.04 -32.20
C TYR A 628 -20.56 -7.51 -32.17
N PRO A 629 -20.36 -6.81 -33.30
CA PRO A 629 -20.38 -5.35 -33.32
C PRO A 629 -21.74 -4.80 -32.88
N LEU A 630 -21.73 -3.75 -32.05
CA LEU A 630 -22.95 -3.00 -31.69
C LEU A 630 -22.99 -1.59 -32.30
N GLY A 631 -21.94 -1.18 -33.04
CA GLY A 631 -21.74 0.18 -33.54
C GLY A 631 -20.91 1.05 -32.58
N GLU A 632 -20.39 2.18 -33.08
CA GLU A 632 -19.69 3.22 -32.29
C GLU A 632 -18.55 2.70 -31.37
N GLY A 633 -17.76 1.73 -31.82
CA GLY A 633 -16.65 1.17 -31.04
C GLY A 633 -17.08 0.26 -29.88
N ARG A 634 -18.34 -0.16 -29.84
CA ARG A 634 -18.89 -1.16 -28.91
C ARG A 634 -18.98 -2.54 -29.55
N GLU A 635 -18.88 -3.54 -28.69
CA GLU A 635 -19.14 -4.94 -29.03
C GLU A 635 -19.97 -5.62 -27.93
N LEU A 636 -20.74 -6.63 -28.33
CA LEU A 636 -21.32 -7.62 -27.45
C LEU A 636 -20.37 -8.82 -27.38
N LEU A 637 -19.77 -9.02 -26.21
CA LEU A 637 -19.01 -10.23 -25.91
C LEU A 637 -19.95 -11.30 -25.37
N VAL A 638 -20.02 -12.44 -26.04
CA VAL A 638 -20.76 -13.63 -25.62
C VAL A 638 -19.79 -14.66 -25.10
N GLY A 639 -19.91 -15.04 -23.82
CA GLY A 639 -19.00 -16.03 -23.24
C GLY A 639 -19.33 -16.41 -21.81
N ALA A 640 -18.42 -17.15 -21.18
CA ALA A 640 -18.54 -17.49 -19.77
C ALA A 640 -18.13 -16.32 -18.87
N ASN A 641 -18.71 -16.27 -17.67
CA ASN A 641 -18.19 -15.49 -16.56
C ASN A 641 -17.31 -16.36 -15.63
N SER A 642 -16.87 -15.79 -14.50
CA SER A 642 -16.03 -16.50 -13.52
C SER A 642 -16.67 -17.73 -12.86
N ALA A 643 -18.00 -17.85 -12.92
CA ALA A 643 -18.71 -19.05 -12.46
C ALA A 643 -18.94 -20.07 -13.58
N GLY A 644 -18.50 -19.78 -14.82
CA GLY A 644 -18.75 -20.60 -16.01
C GLY A 644 -20.17 -20.51 -16.56
N ASN A 645 -20.92 -19.46 -16.19
CA ASN A 645 -22.27 -19.21 -16.72
C ASN A 645 -22.20 -18.23 -17.89
N LEU A 646 -23.15 -18.36 -18.82
CA LEU A 646 -23.31 -17.48 -19.96
C LEU A 646 -23.57 -16.05 -19.50
N GLU A 647 -22.79 -15.15 -20.06
CA GLU A 647 -22.86 -13.72 -19.85
C GLU A 647 -22.73 -13.02 -21.19
N LEU A 648 -23.63 -12.07 -21.44
CA LEU A 648 -23.52 -11.15 -22.56
C LEU A 648 -22.96 -9.84 -22.01
N ARG A 649 -21.83 -9.38 -22.51
CA ARG A 649 -21.17 -8.16 -22.05
C ARG A 649 -21.21 -7.12 -23.17
N ASP A 650 -22.06 -6.12 -23.00
CA ASP A 650 -21.98 -4.90 -23.81
C ASP A 650 -20.82 -4.06 -23.28
N GLN A 651 -19.79 -3.90 -24.10
CA GLN A 651 -18.52 -3.29 -23.71
C GLN A 651 -17.88 -2.55 -24.88
N PRO A 652 -16.96 -1.61 -24.60
CA PRO A 652 -16.03 -1.11 -25.62
C PRO A 652 -15.18 -2.27 -26.16
N VAL A 653 -14.80 -2.19 -27.45
CA VAL A 653 -13.93 -3.19 -28.08
C VAL A 653 -12.63 -3.35 -27.29
N ARG A 654 -12.25 -4.60 -26.99
CA ARG A 654 -11.06 -4.92 -26.16
C ARG A 654 -10.08 -5.88 -26.83
N PRO A 655 -8.79 -5.86 -26.48
CA PRO A 655 -7.84 -6.86 -26.92
C PRO A 655 -8.00 -8.17 -26.15
N ILE A 656 -8.20 -9.26 -26.89
CA ILE A 656 -8.32 -10.62 -26.35
C ILE A 656 -7.22 -11.49 -26.97
N VAL A 657 -6.34 -12.01 -26.12
CA VAL A 657 -5.29 -12.97 -26.48
C VAL A 657 -5.91 -14.34 -26.71
N THR A 658 -5.74 -14.87 -27.92
CA THR A 658 -6.20 -16.20 -28.34
C THR A 658 -5.05 -17.19 -28.47
N GLU A 659 -3.82 -16.70 -28.59
CA GLU A 659 -2.60 -17.50 -28.66
C GLU A 659 -1.55 -16.94 -27.68
N LEU A 660 -0.99 -17.81 -26.84
CA LEU A 660 0.06 -17.47 -25.87
C LEU A 660 1.14 -18.54 -25.90
N THR A 661 2.35 -18.19 -26.31
CA THR A 661 3.47 -19.13 -26.40
C THR A 661 4.69 -18.61 -25.65
N TRP A 662 5.38 -19.52 -24.97
CA TRP A 662 6.63 -19.20 -24.28
C TRP A 662 7.61 -20.37 -24.42
N PRO A 663 8.42 -20.42 -25.48
CA PRO A 663 9.39 -21.49 -25.65
C PRO A 663 10.44 -21.48 -24.51
N PRO A 664 11.15 -22.59 -24.26
CA PRO A 664 12.21 -22.64 -23.23
C PRO A 664 13.35 -21.65 -23.47
N ARG A 665 13.62 -21.33 -24.74
CA ARG A 665 14.56 -20.31 -25.20
C ARG A 665 13.82 -19.42 -26.18
N GLY A 666 13.60 -18.16 -25.83
CA GLY A 666 12.90 -17.17 -26.66
C GLY A 666 11.85 -16.35 -25.90
N PRO A 667 11.26 -15.35 -26.58
CA PRO A 667 10.34 -14.40 -25.96
C PRO A 667 8.99 -15.04 -25.63
N LEU A 668 8.32 -14.49 -24.63
CA LEU A 668 6.88 -14.65 -24.45
C LEU A 668 6.17 -13.93 -25.60
N THR A 669 5.38 -14.66 -26.39
CA THR A 669 4.62 -14.10 -27.50
C THR A 669 3.13 -14.21 -27.22
N LEU A 670 2.42 -13.09 -27.38
CA LEU A 670 0.98 -13.01 -27.31
C LEU A 670 0.42 -12.58 -28.67
N ALA A 671 -0.60 -13.29 -29.14
CA ALA A 671 -1.35 -12.92 -30.33
C ALA A 671 -2.84 -13.05 -30.06
N GLY A 672 -3.63 -12.18 -30.68
CA GLY A 672 -5.04 -12.09 -30.37
C GLY A 672 -5.83 -11.21 -31.32
N SER A 673 -7.09 -11.00 -30.96
CA SER A 673 -8.04 -10.18 -31.70
C SER A 673 -8.26 -8.83 -31.00
N PHE A 674 -8.15 -7.75 -31.75
CA PHE A 674 -8.51 -6.38 -31.37
C PHE A 674 -9.09 -5.63 -32.58
N PRO A 675 -10.39 -5.77 -32.85
CA PRO A 675 -11.09 -5.17 -34.00
C PRO A 675 -11.44 -3.69 -33.75
N ALA A 676 -10.52 -2.91 -33.20
CA ALA A 676 -10.72 -1.48 -32.99
C ALA A 676 -10.78 -0.74 -34.34
N ALA A 677 -11.60 0.31 -34.40
CA ALA A 677 -11.95 1.04 -35.63
C ALA A 677 -10.78 1.80 -36.27
N ASP A 678 -9.78 2.22 -35.48
CA ASP A 678 -8.53 2.80 -35.98
C ASP A 678 -7.53 1.68 -36.30
N ASP A 679 -6.78 1.79 -37.39
CA ASP A 679 -5.73 0.85 -37.83
C ASP A 679 -4.33 1.20 -37.27
N GLY A 680 -4.25 2.26 -36.45
CA GLY A 680 -2.99 2.79 -35.95
C GLY A 680 -2.17 1.81 -35.11
N ARG A 681 -0.84 2.03 -35.14
CA ARG A 681 0.16 1.38 -34.26
C ARG A 681 -0.32 1.33 -32.81
N ARG A 682 0.09 0.29 -32.08
CA ARG A 682 -0.23 0.12 -30.65
C ARG A 682 1.02 -0.14 -29.83
N GLU A 683 0.91 0.22 -28.55
CA GLU A 683 1.91 -0.11 -27.55
C GLU A 683 1.33 -1.14 -26.57
N LEU A 684 2.10 -2.19 -26.26
CA LEU A 684 1.88 -3.05 -25.12
C LEU A 684 2.54 -2.43 -23.89
N VAL A 685 1.75 -2.07 -22.89
CA VAL A 685 2.22 -1.44 -21.66
C VAL A 685 2.06 -2.40 -20.50
N LEU A 686 3.16 -2.66 -19.80
CA LEU A 686 3.19 -3.39 -18.55
C LEU A 686 3.22 -2.38 -17.40
N VAL A 687 2.22 -2.41 -16.52
CA VAL A 687 2.09 -1.51 -15.36
C VAL A 687 2.35 -2.27 -14.07
N HIS A 688 3.32 -1.80 -13.26
CA HIS A 688 3.69 -2.40 -11.98
C HIS A 688 2.63 -2.13 -10.89
N GLY A 689 1.98 -3.18 -10.37
CA GLY A 689 0.81 -3.07 -9.49
C GLY A 689 1.03 -2.33 -8.16
N THR A 690 2.25 -2.29 -7.63
CA THR A 690 2.56 -1.56 -6.37
C THR A 690 3.07 -0.13 -6.61
N HIS A 691 3.74 0.11 -7.74
CA HIS A 691 4.57 1.30 -7.93
C HIS A 691 4.07 2.17 -9.06
N GLY A 692 3.16 1.68 -9.93
CA GLY A 692 2.66 2.41 -11.09
C GLY A 692 3.70 2.66 -12.16
N GLU A 693 4.88 2.01 -12.08
CA GLU A 693 5.92 2.13 -13.10
C GLU A 693 5.49 1.39 -14.36
N GLU A 694 5.82 1.96 -15.51
CA GLU A 694 5.45 1.42 -16.82
C GLU A 694 6.66 0.85 -17.56
N THR A 695 6.40 -0.14 -18.40
CA THR A 695 7.32 -0.65 -19.41
C THR A 695 6.55 -0.78 -20.70
N VAL A 696 7.06 -0.16 -21.76
CA VAL A 696 6.37 -0.01 -23.04
C VAL A 696 7.08 -0.85 -24.08
N LEU A 697 6.31 -1.62 -24.84
CA LEU A 697 6.78 -2.48 -25.92
C LEU A 697 5.93 -2.22 -27.16
N ASP A 698 6.48 -2.49 -28.34
CA ASP A 698 5.70 -2.42 -29.57
C ASP A 698 4.68 -3.57 -29.66
N ALA A 699 3.48 -3.23 -30.10
CA ALA A 699 2.46 -4.19 -30.52
C ALA A 699 2.14 -3.96 -32.00
N HIS A 700 2.35 -4.99 -32.81
CA HIS A 700 2.01 -4.95 -34.22
C HIS A 700 0.53 -5.29 -34.41
N ARG A 701 -0.11 -4.61 -35.36
CA ARG A 701 -1.48 -4.89 -35.77
C ARG A 701 -1.54 -5.15 -37.26
N ASP A 702 -2.34 -6.15 -37.61
CA ASP A 702 -2.69 -6.53 -38.97
C ASP A 702 -4.21 -6.75 -39.00
N GLY A 703 -4.93 -5.72 -39.44
CA GLY A 703 -6.39 -5.64 -39.35
C GLY A 703 -6.92 -5.88 -37.92
N PRO A 704 -7.77 -6.90 -37.69
CA PRO A 704 -8.29 -7.22 -36.38
C PRO A 704 -7.31 -8.03 -35.52
N ARG A 705 -6.14 -8.45 -36.04
CA ARG A 705 -5.15 -9.23 -35.28
C ARG A 705 -4.11 -8.29 -34.66
N PHE A 706 -3.71 -8.58 -33.43
CA PHE A 706 -2.56 -7.94 -32.80
C PHE A 706 -1.55 -8.98 -32.32
N THR A 707 -0.27 -8.61 -32.34
CA THR A 707 0.83 -9.44 -31.84
C THR A 707 1.82 -8.59 -31.03
N ALA A 708 2.35 -9.16 -29.96
CA ALA A 708 3.43 -8.55 -29.19
C ALA A 708 4.34 -9.63 -28.60
N SER A 709 5.61 -9.28 -28.44
CA SER A 709 6.62 -10.17 -27.87
C SER A 709 7.39 -9.46 -26.75
N LEU A 710 7.67 -10.20 -25.68
CA LEU A 710 8.37 -9.71 -24.50
C LEU A 710 9.44 -10.71 -24.06
N THR A 711 10.61 -10.20 -23.73
CA THR A 711 11.67 -10.96 -23.04
C THR A 711 11.81 -10.40 -21.62
N PRO A 712 11.15 -10.98 -20.61
CA PRO A 712 11.05 -10.38 -19.26
C PRO A 712 12.38 -10.16 -18.56
N GLU A 713 13.43 -10.91 -18.92
CA GLU A 713 14.79 -10.79 -18.41
C GLU A 713 15.64 -9.73 -19.14
N ALA A 714 15.14 -9.19 -20.26
CA ALA A 714 15.86 -8.26 -21.13
C ALA A 714 14.89 -7.24 -21.78
N VAL A 715 14.47 -6.26 -20.98
CA VAL A 715 13.62 -5.14 -21.38
C VAL A 715 14.47 -3.90 -21.64
N HIS A 716 14.32 -3.30 -22.81
CA HIS A 716 14.99 -2.07 -23.17
C HIS A 716 14.35 -0.85 -22.49
N GLY A 717 15.19 0.05 -21.99
CA GLY A 717 14.76 1.35 -21.48
C GLY A 717 15.93 2.33 -21.31
N PRO A 718 15.70 3.50 -20.70
CA PRO A 718 16.75 4.51 -20.49
C PRO A 718 17.97 3.96 -19.72
N GLY A 719 17.70 3.03 -18.79
CA GLY A 719 18.68 2.30 -17.98
C GLY A 719 19.51 1.26 -18.74
N GLY A 720 19.20 0.98 -20.02
CA GLY A 720 19.79 -0.10 -20.81
C GLY A 720 18.84 -1.27 -20.96
N THR A 721 19.39 -2.46 -21.21
CA THR A 721 18.60 -3.70 -21.29
C THR A 721 18.63 -4.40 -19.93
N LEU A 722 17.51 -4.36 -19.19
CA LEU A 722 17.42 -4.86 -17.82
C LEU A 722 16.21 -5.81 -17.68
N PRO A 723 16.21 -6.76 -16.73
CA PRO A 723 15.01 -7.53 -16.42
C PRO A 723 13.87 -6.62 -15.94
N LEU A 724 12.62 -7.07 -15.99
CA LEU A 724 11.52 -6.41 -15.30
C LEU A 724 11.77 -6.37 -13.79
N ALA A 725 11.55 -5.21 -13.16
CA ALA A 725 11.69 -5.06 -11.71
C ALA A 725 10.80 -6.07 -10.96
N GLU A 726 11.24 -6.47 -9.77
CA GLU A 726 10.54 -7.46 -8.93
C GLU A 726 9.11 -7.00 -8.60
N GLY A 727 8.10 -7.81 -8.92
CA GLY A 727 6.69 -7.52 -8.62
C GLY A 727 5.70 -8.00 -9.68
N ASN A 728 4.46 -7.54 -9.56
CA ASN A 728 3.35 -7.91 -10.45
C ASN A 728 3.15 -6.84 -11.53
N TRP A 729 3.11 -7.24 -12.79
CA TRP A 729 2.98 -6.39 -13.98
C TRP A 729 1.72 -6.75 -14.75
N THR A 730 0.78 -5.81 -14.83
CA THR A 730 -0.48 -5.99 -15.58
C THR A 730 -0.33 -5.44 -16.98
N MET A 731 -0.87 -6.14 -17.99
CA MET A 731 -0.69 -5.79 -19.39
C MET A 731 -1.88 -5.01 -19.95
N PHE A 732 -1.58 -3.98 -20.74
CA PHE A 732 -2.55 -3.11 -21.41
C PHE A 732 -2.11 -2.84 -22.85
N LEU A 733 -3.06 -2.53 -23.74
CA LEU A 733 -2.78 -1.85 -25.00
C LEU A 733 -3.21 -0.40 -24.92
N ARG A 734 -2.44 0.49 -25.55
CA ARG A 734 -2.80 1.91 -25.74
C ARG A 734 -2.33 2.43 -27.09
N ARG A 735 -2.78 3.64 -27.44
CA ARG A 735 -2.20 4.39 -28.56
C ARG A 735 -0.79 4.87 -28.19
N PRO A 736 0.15 4.95 -29.15
CA PRO A 736 1.48 5.47 -28.90
C PRO A 736 1.45 6.84 -28.23
N GLY A 737 2.24 7.01 -27.17
CA GLY A 737 2.31 8.27 -26.42
C GLY A 737 1.13 8.57 -25.48
N GLU A 738 0.07 7.75 -25.45
CA GLU A 738 -1.06 7.94 -24.54
C GLU A 738 -0.59 7.83 -23.07
N ALA A 739 -0.92 8.84 -22.28
CA ALA A 739 -0.44 9.00 -20.92
C ALA A 739 -1.54 8.92 -19.87
N ASP A 740 -2.82 9.00 -20.25
CA ASP A 740 -3.93 8.82 -19.33
C ASP A 740 -4.18 7.32 -19.10
N PRO A 741 -3.92 6.79 -17.88
CA PRO A 741 -4.17 5.39 -17.56
C PRO A 741 -5.64 4.99 -17.69
N ALA A 742 -6.59 5.94 -17.68
CA ALA A 742 -8.01 5.67 -17.92
C ALA A 742 -8.29 5.24 -19.37
N LEU A 743 -7.43 5.62 -20.31
CA LEU A 743 -7.50 5.26 -21.73
C LEU A 743 -6.76 3.95 -22.05
N TYR A 744 -6.06 3.37 -21.08
CA TYR A 744 -5.37 2.10 -21.28
C TYR A 744 -6.37 0.94 -21.34
N THR A 745 -6.30 0.15 -22.41
CA THR A 745 -7.21 -0.98 -22.60
C THR A 745 -6.58 -2.27 -22.04
N PRO A 746 -7.14 -2.90 -20.99
CA PRO A 746 -6.56 -4.10 -20.40
C PRO A 746 -6.48 -5.26 -21.39
N VAL A 747 -5.41 -6.05 -21.34
CA VAL A 747 -5.26 -7.26 -22.15
C VAL A 747 -5.98 -8.43 -21.49
N HIS A 748 -6.98 -8.96 -22.19
CA HIS A 748 -7.78 -10.11 -21.76
C HIS A 748 -7.35 -11.41 -22.45
N ILE A 749 -7.80 -12.56 -21.93
CA ILE A 749 -7.42 -13.90 -22.38
C ILE A 749 -8.66 -14.71 -22.73
N ALA A 750 -8.66 -15.33 -23.92
CA ALA A 750 -9.72 -16.22 -24.37
C ALA A 750 -9.86 -17.46 -23.45
N PRO A 751 -11.09 -17.96 -23.21
CA PRO A 751 -11.36 -19.11 -22.34
C PRO A 751 -10.52 -20.37 -22.65
N VAL A 752 -10.26 -20.64 -23.92
CA VAL A 752 -9.46 -21.81 -24.37
C VAL A 752 -8.05 -21.83 -23.75
N LEU A 753 -7.46 -20.66 -23.46
CA LEU A 753 -6.13 -20.56 -22.86
C LEU A 753 -6.14 -20.66 -21.32
N HIS A 754 -7.31 -20.63 -20.67
CA HIS A 754 -7.40 -20.56 -19.21
C HIS A 754 -6.81 -21.78 -18.50
N THR A 755 -6.88 -22.95 -19.12
CA THR A 755 -6.36 -24.23 -18.57
C THR A 755 -4.85 -24.36 -18.73
N GLY A 756 -4.24 -23.68 -19.71
CA GLY A 756 -2.79 -23.68 -19.94
C GLY A 756 -2.00 -22.75 -19.01
N LEU A 757 -2.69 -21.99 -18.16
CA LEU A 757 -2.08 -21.04 -17.22
C LEU A 757 -2.14 -21.56 -15.77
N PRO A 758 -1.15 -21.21 -14.93
CA PRO A 758 -0.06 -20.27 -15.20
C PRO A 758 1.14 -20.89 -15.93
N LEU A 759 1.90 -20.06 -16.65
CA LEU A 759 3.18 -20.42 -17.29
C LEU A 759 4.34 -19.89 -16.46
N ALA A 760 5.25 -20.76 -16.01
CA ALA A 760 6.43 -20.38 -15.25
C ALA A 760 7.74 -20.63 -16.02
N ARG A 761 8.69 -19.71 -15.94
CA ARG A 761 10.05 -19.84 -16.48
C ARG A 761 11.09 -19.35 -15.48
N HIS A 762 12.26 -19.98 -15.46
CA HIS A 762 13.41 -19.49 -14.72
C HIS A 762 14.42 -18.87 -15.69
N LEU A 763 14.56 -17.54 -15.66
CA LEU A 763 15.36 -16.74 -16.59
C LEU A 763 16.20 -15.75 -15.79
N GLY A 764 17.47 -15.52 -16.14
CA GLY A 764 18.34 -14.56 -15.44
C GLY A 764 18.49 -14.80 -13.92
N GLY A 765 18.34 -16.04 -13.45
CA GLY A 765 18.39 -16.39 -12.02
C GLY A 765 17.09 -16.13 -11.24
N ARG A 766 15.97 -15.84 -11.91
CA ARG A 766 14.65 -15.57 -11.30
C ARG A 766 13.54 -16.39 -11.90
N GLU A 767 12.48 -16.59 -11.12
CA GLU A 767 11.22 -17.13 -11.64
C GLU A 767 10.35 -15.99 -12.18
N PHE A 768 9.93 -16.11 -13.44
CA PHE A 768 8.87 -15.30 -14.03
C PHE A 768 7.62 -16.17 -14.20
N LEU A 769 6.47 -15.63 -13.84
CA LEU A 769 5.18 -16.34 -13.86
C LEU A 769 4.15 -15.51 -14.62
N VAL A 770 3.66 -16.03 -15.74
CA VAL A 770 2.51 -15.47 -16.45
C VAL A 770 1.26 -16.17 -15.94
N GLU A 771 0.31 -15.40 -15.43
CA GLU A 771 -0.91 -15.92 -14.83
C GLU A 771 -2.13 -15.08 -15.21
N ARG A 772 -3.30 -15.66 -14.98
CA ARG A 772 -4.60 -15.03 -15.20
C ARG A 772 -5.12 -14.46 -13.89
N ARG A 773 -5.49 -13.18 -13.87
CA ARG A 773 -6.09 -12.48 -12.73
C ARG A 773 -7.46 -11.92 -13.10
N HIS A 774 -8.30 -11.61 -12.10
CA HIS A 774 -9.61 -10.97 -12.30
C HIS A 774 -10.46 -11.61 -13.41
N TYR A 775 -10.64 -12.93 -13.32
CA TYR A 775 -11.23 -13.79 -14.34
C TYR A 775 -10.39 -13.95 -15.61
N ASP A 776 -10.14 -12.91 -16.39
CA ASP A 776 -9.58 -13.05 -17.75
C ASP A 776 -8.44 -12.06 -18.07
N ARG A 777 -7.89 -11.34 -17.08
CA ARG A 777 -6.75 -10.41 -17.31
C ARG A 777 -5.41 -11.12 -17.26
N LEU A 778 -4.51 -10.76 -18.17
CA LEU A 778 -3.14 -11.26 -18.21
C LEU A 778 -2.22 -10.46 -17.28
N GLN A 779 -1.46 -11.17 -16.44
CA GLN A 779 -0.48 -10.58 -15.54
C GLN A 779 0.83 -11.37 -15.58
N LEU A 780 1.95 -10.68 -15.46
CA LEU A 780 3.28 -11.25 -15.34
C LEU A 780 3.87 -10.90 -13.98
N HIS A 781 4.27 -11.89 -13.20
CA HIS A 781 5.00 -11.72 -11.96
C HIS A 781 6.50 -11.95 -12.20
N SER A 782 7.30 -10.92 -11.92
CA SER A 782 8.78 -10.97 -11.87
C SER A 782 9.20 -11.30 -10.43
N GLY A 783 9.72 -12.52 -10.23
CA GLY A 783 10.09 -13.02 -8.90
C GLY A 783 11.35 -12.38 -8.32
N SER A 784 11.64 -12.72 -7.07
CA SER A 784 12.75 -12.10 -6.34
C SER A 784 14.14 -12.56 -6.80
N SER A 785 15.07 -11.60 -6.83
CA SER A 785 16.51 -11.79 -7.06
C SER A 785 17.19 -12.63 -5.98
N LEU A 786 16.66 -12.57 -4.76
CA LEU A 786 17.26 -13.21 -3.60
C LEU A 786 17.04 -14.73 -3.68
N PRO A 787 18.07 -15.58 -3.48
CA PRO A 787 17.88 -17.02 -3.45
C PRO A 787 16.81 -17.41 -2.44
N ALA A 788 15.96 -18.39 -2.78
CA ALA A 788 14.92 -18.88 -1.87
C ALA A 788 15.50 -19.37 -0.52
N ALA A 789 16.79 -19.72 -0.50
CA ALA A 789 17.50 -20.12 0.69
C ALA A 789 17.80 -19.00 1.68
N ASP A 790 17.82 -17.74 1.21
CA ASP A 790 18.17 -16.53 1.97
C ASP A 790 16.95 -15.69 2.37
N ARG A 791 15.78 -16.00 1.80
CA ARG A 791 14.53 -15.27 2.05
C ARG A 791 14.00 -15.47 3.48
N GLY A 792 13.40 -14.41 4.03
CA GLY A 792 12.60 -14.46 5.27
C GLY A 792 13.36 -14.16 6.57
N ARG A 793 12.63 -13.71 7.60
CA ARG A 793 13.21 -13.17 8.84
C ARG A 793 14.09 -14.16 9.61
N THR A 794 13.69 -15.43 9.70
CA THR A 794 14.49 -16.44 10.40
C THR A 794 15.84 -16.66 9.73
N GLN A 795 15.88 -16.67 8.41
CA GLN A 795 17.11 -16.84 7.67
C GLN A 795 17.97 -15.59 7.72
N GLN A 796 17.39 -14.41 7.53
CA GLN A 796 18.09 -13.13 7.68
C GLN A 796 18.72 -12.97 9.08
N LYS A 797 18.05 -13.44 10.14
CA LYS A 797 18.64 -13.50 11.49
C LYS A 797 19.86 -14.43 11.55
N ALA A 798 19.79 -15.60 10.91
CA ALA A 798 20.90 -16.54 10.87
C ALA A 798 22.10 -16.00 10.06
N LEU A 799 21.83 -15.35 8.92
CA LEU A 799 22.86 -14.70 8.11
C LEU A 799 23.51 -13.53 8.86
N ARG A 800 22.74 -12.74 9.62
CA ARG A 800 23.30 -11.69 10.49
C ARG A 800 24.19 -12.27 11.60
N ALA A 801 23.82 -13.39 12.21
CA ALA A 801 24.68 -14.07 13.18
C ALA A 801 25.97 -14.61 12.53
N ALA A 802 25.88 -15.11 11.29
CA ALA A 802 27.03 -15.52 10.50
C ALA A 802 27.94 -14.33 10.19
N TYR A 803 27.38 -13.19 9.78
CA TYR A 803 28.08 -11.92 9.62
C TYR A 803 28.85 -11.53 10.88
N THR A 804 28.22 -11.55 12.06
CA THR A 804 28.90 -11.19 13.31
C THR A 804 30.12 -12.09 13.57
N THR A 805 30.01 -13.38 13.26
CA THR A 805 31.12 -14.34 13.43
C THR A 805 32.22 -14.12 12.39
N GLN A 806 31.85 -13.92 11.13
CA GLN A 806 32.79 -13.66 10.04
C GLN A 806 33.52 -12.33 10.22
N ARG A 807 32.82 -11.29 10.64
CA ARG A 807 33.43 -10.00 10.98
C ARG A 807 34.46 -10.13 12.10
N ALA A 808 34.14 -10.89 13.15
CA ALA A 808 34.99 -10.98 14.33
C ALA A 808 36.21 -11.91 14.15
N ARG A 809 36.16 -12.88 13.22
CA ARG A 809 37.18 -13.94 13.11
C ARG A 809 37.64 -14.26 11.70
N GLY A 810 36.94 -13.78 10.68
CA GLY A 810 37.24 -14.07 9.28
C GLY A 810 38.35 -13.15 8.76
N PRO A 811 39.26 -13.66 7.91
CA PRO A 811 40.27 -12.80 7.31
C PRO A 811 39.63 -11.86 6.29
N LEU A 812 40.09 -10.61 6.29
CA LEU A 812 39.71 -9.63 5.27
C LEU A 812 40.21 -10.09 3.89
N ARG A 813 39.43 -9.77 2.87
CA ARG A 813 39.75 -9.98 1.46
C ARG A 813 40.18 -8.65 0.87
N ASP A 814 41.17 -8.68 -0.02
CA ASP A 814 41.57 -7.51 -0.82
C ASP A 814 40.49 -7.25 -1.89
N ALA A 815 39.37 -6.74 -1.41
CA ALA A 815 38.15 -6.51 -2.15
C ALA A 815 37.51 -5.19 -1.72
N VAL A 816 36.81 -4.57 -2.66
CA VAL A 816 36.01 -3.36 -2.43
C VAL A 816 34.55 -3.71 -2.67
N LEU A 817 33.71 -3.50 -1.65
CA LEU A 817 32.26 -3.57 -1.78
C LEU A 817 31.69 -2.18 -2.03
N TYR A 818 31.09 -1.99 -3.19
CA TYR A 818 30.40 -0.76 -3.57
C TYR A 818 28.89 -0.89 -3.34
N SER A 819 28.25 0.21 -2.93
CA SER A 819 26.80 0.32 -2.84
C SER A 819 26.35 1.73 -3.21
N SER A 820 25.55 1.86 -4.27
CA SER A 820 24.90 3.13 -4.62
C SER A 820 23.39 3.02 -4.44
N PHE A 821 22.81 3.91 -3.63
CA PHE A 821 21.37 3.97 -3.31
C PHE A 821 20.76 2.62 -2.92
N ASP A 822 21.42 1.92 -1.99
CA ASP A 822 21.08 0.57 -1.52
C ASP A 822 21.06 -0.50 -2.64
N GLY A 823 21.99 -0.37 -3.58
CA GLY A 823 22.18 -1.28 -4.71
C GLY A 823 21.15 -1.14 -5.83
N ARG A 824 20.51 0.03 -5.93
CA ARG A 824 19.52 0.34 -6.99
C ARG A 824 20.15 0.84 -8.27
N GLN A 825 21.39 1.30 -8.24
CA GLN A 825 22.05 1.94 -9.37
C GLN A 825 23.54 1.58 -9.44
N TYR A 826 24.08 1.65 -10.65
CA TYR A 826 25.51 1.78 -10.91
C TYR A 826 25.74 3.23 -11.27
N SER A 827 26.04 4.05 -10.26
CA SER A 827 25.98 5.51 -10.38
C SER A 827 26.73 6.20 -9.25
N ASP A 828 26.79 7.52 -9.36
CA ASP A 828 27.16 8.43 -8.28
C ASP A 828 28.62 8.25 -7.84
N SER A 829 28.98 8.77 -6.66
CA SER A 829 30.37 8.79 -6.20
C SER A 829 30.98 7.38 -6.05
N PRO A 830 30.25 6.34 -5.62
CA PRO A 830 30.77 4.97 -5.62
C PRO A 830 31.19 4.47 -7.01
N ARG A 831 30.49 4.87 -8.07
CA ARG A 831 30.84 4.49 -9.45
C ARG A 831 32.14 5.16 -9.88
N ALA A 832 32.28 6.46 -9.65
CA ALA A 832 33.50 7.20 -10.01
C ALA A 832 34.74 6.64 -9.30
N VAL A 833 34.60 6.32 -8.00
CA VAL A 833 35.68 5.67 -7.22
C VAL A 833 36.01 4.27 -7.76
N HIS A 834 35.01 3.50 -8.19
CA HIS A 834 35.23 2.23 -8.86
C HIS A 834 36.00 2.41 -10.18
N GLU A 835 35.54 3.29 -11.07
CA GLU A 835 36.15 3.53 -12.38
C GLU A 835 37.62 3.97 -12.22
N GLU A 836 37.91 4.84 -11.24
CA GLU A 836 39.27 5.27 -10.91
C GLU A 836 40.16 4.12 -10.41
N LEU A 837 39.67 3.30 -9.47
CA LEU A 837 40.44 2.15 -8.96
C LEU A 837 40.65 1.07 -10.03
N ALA A 838 39.66 0.84 -10.89
CA ALA A 838 39.76 -0.09 -12.00
C ALA A 838 40.77 0.38 -13.06
N ALA A 839 40.81 1.69 -13.35
CA ALA A 839 41.77 2.27 -14.29
C ALA A 839 43.23 2.15 -13.83
N ARG A 840 43.47 2.06 -12.51
CA ARG A 840 44.80 1.90 -11.92
C ARG A 840 45.29 0.44 -11.85
N ASP A 841 44.52 -0.51 -12.39
CA ASP A 841 44.80 -1.96 -12.39
C ASP A 841 45.20 -2.49 -11.00
N THR A 842 44.41 -2.13 -9.99
CA THR A 842 44.63 -2.66 -8.65
C THR A 842 44.31 -4.15 -8.63
N SER A 843 45.07 -4.96 -7.90
CA SER A 843 44.75 -6.40 -7.72
C SER A 843 43.52 -6.64 -6.84
N LEU A 844 42.65 -5.64 -6.66
CA LEU A 844 41.48 -5.68 -5.80
C LEU A 844 40.32 -6.38 -6.50
N THR A 845 39.58 -7.19 -5.77
CA THR A 845 38.30 -7.74 -6.26
C THR A 845 37.19 -6.69 -6.10
N HIS A 846 36.49 -6.36 -7.18
CA HIS A 846 35.40 -5.37 -7.14
C HIS A 846 34.03 -6.05 -7.04
N LEU A 847 33.29 -5.74 -5.97
CA LEU A 847 31.96 -6.28 -5.67
C LEU A 847 30.93 -5.16 -5.67
N TRP A 848 29.80 -5.31 -6.38
CA TRP A 848 28.73 -4.30 -6.40
C TRP A 848 27.45 -4.83 -5.78
N THR A 849 26.89 -4.10 -4.81
CA THR A 849 25.59 -4.45 -4.23
C THR A 849 24.47 -4.23 -5.24
N VAL A 850 23.64 -5.24 -5.48
CA VAL A 850 22.50 -5.17 -6.42
C VAL A 850 21.21 -5.58 -5.72
N ARG A 851 20.20 -4.72 -5.73
CA ARG A 851 18.92 -4.98 -5.05
C ARG A 851 18.05 -6.00 -5.79
N ASP A 852 17.77 -5.70 -7.05
CA ASP A 852 16.78 -6.39 -7.87
C ASP A 852 17.16 -6.38 -9.36
N GLN A 853 18.45 -6.51 -9.67
CA GLN A 853 19.04 -6.57 -11.03
C GLN A 853 18.52 -5.44 -11.95
N GLN A 854 18.03 -4.33 -11.37
CA GLN A 854 17.72 -3.11 -12.12
C GLN A 854 19.00 -2.27 -12.35
N VAL A 855 20.15 -2.93 -12.46
CA VAL A 855 21.46 -2.32 -12.57
C VAL A 855 22.26 -3.08 -13.61
N ASP A 856 22.77 -2.35 -14.61
CA ASP A 856 23.73 -2.86 -15.57
C ASP A 856 25.14 -2.58 -15.05
N LEU A 857 25.99 -3.61 -15.00
CA LEU A 857 27.35 -3.51 -14.45
C LEU A 857 28.37 -3.79 -15.54
N PRO A 858 29.46 -3.00 -15.63
CA PRO A 858 30.52 -3.26 -16.59
C PRO A 858 31.27 -4.58 -16.28
N PRO A 859 31.94 -5.17 -17.27
CA PRO A 859 32.81 -6.33 -17.06
C PRO A 859 33.85 -6.08 -15.96
N GLY A 860 34.17 -7.12 -15.18
CA GLY A 860 35.11 -7.03 -14.06
C GLY A 860 34.46 -6.76 -12.69
N LEU A 861 33.21 -6.29 -12.65
CA LEU A 861 32.42 -6.20 -11.41
C LEU A 861 31.63 -7.47 -11.14
N THR A 862 31.69 -7.95 -9.90
CA THR A 862 30.84 -9.07 -9.45
C THR A 862 29.58 -8.52 -8.77
N PRO A 863 28.37 -8.79 -9.31
CA PRO A 863 27.13 -8.41 -8.65
C PRO A 863 26.90 -9.25 -7.39
N VAL A 864 26.50 -8.60 -6.29
CA VAL A 864 26.20 -9.22 -5.01
C VAL A 864 24.79 -8.83 -4.58
N ALA A 865 23.88 -9.81 -4.58
CA ALA A 865 22.46 -9.54 -4.31
C ALA A 865 22.24 -9.07 -2.86
N LEU A 866 21.62 -7.90 -2.68
CA LEU A 866 21.34 -7.33 -1.35
C LEU A 866 20.58 -8.35 -0.47
N TRP A 867 21.03 -8.53 0.77
CA TRP A 867 20.50 -9.50 1.73
C TRP A 867 20.80 -10.99 1.45
N SER A 868 21.57 -11.33 0.42
CA SER A 868 22.06 -12.69 0.20
C SER A 868 23.14 -13.08 1.19
N ALA A 869 23.40 -14.39 1.34
CA ALA A 869 24.53 -14.88 2.12
C ALA A 869 25.87 -14.27 1.66
N GLU A 870 26.06 -14.13 0.34
CA GLU A 870 27.22 -13.50 -0.29
C GLU A 870 27.35 -12.03 0.10
N TRP A 871 26.24 -11.29 0.17
CA TRP A 871 26.24 -9.90 0.61
C TRP A 871 26.66 -9.75 2.07
N TYR A 872 26.16 -10.61 2.96
CA TYR A 872 26.61 -10.61 4.36
C TYR A 872 28.10 -10.94 4.48
N GLU A 873 28.61 -11.89 3.67
CA GLU A 873 30.04 -12.19 3.65
C GLU A 873 30.86 -11.01 3.10
N ALA A 874 30.45 -10.42 1.98
CA ALA A 874 31.11 -9.26 1.38
C ALA A 874 31.17 -8.10 2.37
N LEU A 875 30.08 -7.83 3.10
CA LEU A 875 30.02 -6.79 4.11
C LEU A 875 30.97 -7.10 5.29
N ALA A 876 31.07 -8.36 5.71
CA ALA A 876 31.92 -8.78 6.82
C ALA A 876 33.42 -8.82 6.48
N ARG A 877 33.78 -9.07 5.21
CA ARG A 877 35.15 -9.46 4.83
C ARG A 877 35.81 -8.56 3.80
N SER A 878 35.10 -7.69 3.09
CA SER A 878 35.76 -6.76 2.14
C SER A 878 36.62 -5.79 2.94
N ARG A 879 37.90 -5.64 2.58
CA ARG A 879 38.78 -4.67 3.22
C ARG A 879 38.24 -3.26 3.08
N HIS A 880 37.64 -2.96 1.93
CA HIS A 880 37.11 -1.63 1.61
C HIS A 880 35.60 -1.69 1.35
N ILE A 881 34.88 -0.67 1.83
CA ILE A 881 33.47 -0.48 1.54
C ILE A 881 33.27 0.97 1.10
N VAL A 882 32.63 1.19 -0.04
CA VAL A 882 32.30 2.53 -0.56
C VAL A 882 30.80 2.63 -0.75
N THR A 883 30.17 3.56 -0.04
CA THR A 883 28.70 3.75 -0.08
C THR A 883 28.34 5.22 -0.12
N ASN A 884 27.21 5.57 -0.73
CA ASN A 884 26.63 6.92 -0.70
C ASN A 884 25.38 7.02 0.17
N THR A 885 24.84 5.89 0.63
CA THR A 885 23.72 5.83 1.58
C THR A 885 24.13 5.17 2.89
N GLN A 886 23.20 5.16 3.84
CA GLN A 886 23.39 4.56 5.15
C GLN A 886 23.47 3.03 5.05
N LEU A 887 24.52 2.43 5.61
CA LEU A 887 24.58 0.98 5.85
C LEU A 887 23.52 0.57 6.90
N PRO A 888 23.14 -0.72 6.99
CA PRO A 888 22.13 -1.18 7.95
C PRO A 888 22.46 -0.78 9.39
N GLU A 889 21.44 -0.53 10.21
CA GLU A 889 21.60 -0.07 11.61
C GLU A 889 22.51 -0.96 12.46
N TRP A 890 22.48 -2.26 12.22
CA TRP A 890 23.22 -3.27 12.98
C TRP A 890 24.62 -3.54 12.42
N PHE A 891 25.02 -2.85 11.35
CA PHE A 891 26.35 -3.00 10.77
C PHE A 891 27.38 -2.47 11.76
N GLU A 892 28.42 -3.27 11.99
CA GLU A 892 29.62 -2.84 12.69
C GLU A 892 30.81 -3.23 11.83
N ARG A 893 31.75 -2.32 11.56
CA ARG A 893 32.94 -2.69 10.76
C ARG A 893 33.84 -3.68 11.50
N ALA A 894 34.53 -4.54 10.76
CA ALA A 894 35.63 -5.36 11.27
C ALA A 894 36.89 -4.51 11.50
N GLU A 895 37.77 -4.98 12.38
CA GLU A 895 39.10 -4.41 12.53
C GLU A 895 39.88 -4.52 11.20
N GLY A 896 40.50 -3.42 10.78
CA GLY A 896 41.20 -3.33 9.49
C GLY A 896 40.31 -3.09 8.27
N GLN A 897 38.97 -3.01 8.41
CA GLN A 897 38.10 -2.54 7.34
C GLN A 897 38.10 -1.00 7.23
N TYR A 898 38.05 -0.50 6.01
CA TYR A 898 37.95 0.92 5.69
C TYR A 898 36.64 1.25 4.99
N VAL A 899 35.79 2.05 5.64
CA VAL A 899 34.45 2.41 5.13
C VAL A 899 34.43 3.87 4.70
N VAL A 900 34.26 4.11 3.41
CA VAL A 900 34.09 5.44 2.82
C VAL A 900 32.60 5.73 2.66
N GLN A 901 32.13 6.73 3.40
CA GLN A 901 30.81 7.32 3.21
C GLN A 901 30.95 8.53 2.29
N THR A 902 30.42 8.40 1.08
CA THR A 902 30.44 9.49 0.10
C THR A 902 29.29 10.47 0.29
N TRP A 903 28.19 10.07 0.94
CA TRP A 903 26.92 10.82 0.90
C TRP A 903 26.50 11.11 -0.57
N HIS A 904 25.50 11.96 -0.80
CA HIS A 904 24.88 12.07 -2.13
C HIS A 904 24.37 13.48 -2.49
N GLY A 905 24.92 14.52 -1.89
CA GLY A 905 24.58 15.90 -2.25
C GLY A 905 24.92 16.92 -1.18
N THR A 906 25.23 18.14 -1.61
CA THR A 906 25.35 19.31 -0.75
C THR A 906 23.99 19.59 -0.09
N PRO A 907 23.91 19.71 1.24
CA PRO A 907 22.65 19.93 1.92
C PRO A 907 22.11 21.36 1.72
N LEU A 908 20.99 21.50 1.01
CA LEU A 908 20.11 22.68 1.15
C LEU A 908 19.21 22.50 2.37
N LYS A 909 18.53 21.35 2.42
CA LYS A 909 17.51 20.98 3.40
C LYS A 909 18.17 20.50 4.69
N ARG A 910 17.57 20.78 5.85
CA ARG A 910 18.04 20.19 7.12
C ARG A 910 17.96 18.67 7.06
N ILE A 911 19.02 18.01 7.53
CA ILE A 911 19.15 16.55 7.51
C ILE A 911 19.63 16.00 8.86
N GLY A 912 19.40 14.70 9.07
CA GLY A 912 19.88 14.00 10.26
C GLY A 912 19.37 14.64 11.54
N ARG A 913 20.29 14.92 12.48
CA ARG A 913 20.00 15.55 13.77
C ARG A 913 19.41 16.95 13.65
N ASP A 914 19.65 17.65 12.55
CA ASP A 914 19.18 19.04 12.36
C ASP A 914 17.69 19.11 12.04
N LEU A 915 17.05 17.96 11.83
CA LEU A 915 15.60 17.84 11.76
C LEU A 915 14.95 17.77 13.15
N ALA A 916 15.71 17.62 14.24
CA ALA A 916 15.14 17.48 15.58
C ALA A 916 14.19 18.64 15.90
N GLY A 917 12.98 18.31 16.36
CA GLY A 917 11.93 19.28 16.65
C GLY A 917 11.05 19.67 15.45
N SER A 918 11.38 19.24 14.23
CA SER A 918 10.51 19.44 13.04
C SER A 918 9.49 18.30 12.86
N PRO A 919 8.38 18.53 12.13
CA PRO A 919 7.41 17.48 11.79
C PRO A 919 8.00 16.33 10.95
N ALA A 920 9.10 16.56 10.23
CA ALA A 920 9.79 15.57 9.41
C ALA A 920 10.85 14.76 10.18
N ALA A 921 11.02 14.99 11.49
CA ALA A 921 11.94 14.24 12.32
C ALA A 921 11.49 12.77 12.48
N ASP A 922 12.43 11.84 12.25
CA ASP A 922 12.30 10.45 12.69
C ASP A 922 13.21 10.26 13.92
N PRO A 923 12.65 10.23 15.15
CA PRO A 923 13.45 10.10 16.38
C PRO A 923 14.29 8.83 16.42
N HIS A 924 13.77 7.71 15.89
CA HIS A 924 14.51 6.44 15.85
C HIS A 924 15.70 6.52 14.90
N TYR A 925 15.50 7.11 13.71
CA TYR A 925 16.59 7.36 12.77
C TYR A 925 17.67 8.26 13.38
N ILE A 926 17.27 9.39 13.98
CA ILE A 926 18.18 10.36 14.59
C ILE A 926 19.00 9.72 15.72
N ALA A 927 18.35 8.93 16.59
CA ALA A 927 19.02 8.24 17.69
C ALA A 927 20.05 7.21 17.19
N ALA A 928 19.83 6.59 16.04
CA ALA A 928 20.75 5.61 15.44
C ALA A 928 21.95 6.23 14.71
N LEU A 929 21.90 7.53 14.34
CA LEU A 929 22.96 8.21 13.60
C LEU A 929 24.35 8.13 14.23
N PRO A 930 24.57 8.44 15.53
CA PRO A 930 25.90 8.32 16.13
C PRO A 930 26.51 6.93 16.00
N HIS A 931 25.70 5.87 16.17
CA HIS A 931 26.19 4.50 16.03
C HIS A 931 26.58 4.19 14.58
N ARG A 932 25.75 4.61 13.61
CA ARG A 932 25.99 4.40 12.18
C ARG A 932 27.22 5.16 11.68
N SER A 933 27.35 6.44 12.05
CA SER A 933 28.45 7.28 11.59
C SER A 933 29.79 6.90 12.22
N ALA A 934 29.79 6.34 13.43
CA ALA A 934 30.99 5.76 14.04
C ALA A 934 31.60 4.59 13.23
N GLN A 935 30.81 3.95 12.34
CA GLN A 935 31.32 2.88 11.47
C GLN A 935 32.05 3.41 10.24
N TRP A 936 31.96 4.71 9.92
CA TRP A 936 32.65 5.30 8.79
C TRP A 936 34.11 5.58 9.12
N SER A 937 35.02 5.15 8.26
CA SER A 937 36.45 5.45 8.38
C SER A 937 36.77 6.81 7.76
N LEU A 938 36.00 7.19 6.74
CA LEU A 938 36.12 8.47 6.05
C LEU A 938 34.75 8.96 5.60
N LEU A 939 34.49 10.26 5.79
CA LEU A 939 33.35 10.97 5.20
C LEU A 939 33.85 11.90 4.09
N VAL A 940 33.32 11.78 2.87
CA VAL A 940 33.61 12.72 1.77
C VAL A 940 32.75 13.97 1.94
N SER A 941 33.35 15.13 1.78
CA SER A 941 32.67 16.43 1.76
C SER A 941 32.83 17.10 0.39
N PRO A 942 31.74 17.59 -0.21
CA PRO A 942 31.77 18.21 -1.54
C PRO A 942 32.35 19.63 -1.54
N ASN A 943 32.22 20.37 -0.44
CA ASN A 943 32.65 21.76 -0.33
C ASN A 943 32.84 22.13 1.14
N ARG A 944 33.56 23.23 1.38
CA ARG A 944 33.84 23.71 2.74
C ARG A 944 32.57 24.11 3.50
N PHE A 945 31.52 24.49 2.80
CA PHE A 945 30.20 24.77 3.39
C PHE A 945 29.56 23.51 4.00
N SER A 946 29.64 22.37 3.32
CA SER A 946 29.00 21.13 3.74
C SER A 946 29.71 20.46 4.91
N THR A 947 31.02 20.62 5.04
CA THR A 947 31.84 19.97 6.08
C THR A 947 31.28 20.12 7.51
N PRO A 948 31.04 21.34 8.04
CA PRO A 948 30.50 21.50 9.39
C PRO A 948 29.07 20.93 9.52
N ILE A 949 28.25 21.07 8.48
CA ILE A 949 26.86 20.58 8.47
C ILE A 949 26.82 19.05 8.53
N LEU A 950 27.54 18.36 7.65
CA LEU A 950 27.56 16.90 7.60
C LEU A 950 28.11 16.30 8.90
N ARG A 951 29.13 16.93 9.51
CA ARG A 951 29.65 16.52 10.83
C ARG A 951 28.58 16.61 11.90
N HIS A 952 27.87 17.74 11.99
CA HIS A 952 26.85 17.95 12.99
C HIS A 952 25.61 17.07 12.76
N ALA A 953 25.04 17.11 11.56
CA ALA A 953 23.84 16.38 11.17
C ALA A 953 23.95 14.87 11.39
N PHE A 954 25.12 14.27 11.13
CA PHE A 954 25.34 12.84 11.37
C PHE A 954 26.01 12.51 12.71
N GLY A 955 26.38 13.53 13.49
CA GLY A 955 27.19 13.38 14.70
C GLY A 955 28.52 12.67 14.44
N TYR A 956 29.13 12.93 13.28
CA TYR A 956 30.36 12.28 12.85
C TYR A 956 31.59 13.02 13.36
N THR A 957 32.46 12.31 14.08
CA THR A 957 33.67 12.88 14.70
C THR A 957 34.97 12.47 14.00
N GLY A 958 34.90 11.55 13.03
CA GLY A 958 36.07 11.02 12.34
C GLY A 958 36.66 11.93 11.25
N PRO A 959 37.59 11.38 10.44
CA PRO A 959 38.22 12.09 9.32
C PRO A 959 37.23 12.47 8.22
N VAL A 960 37.30 13.71 7.76
CA VAL A 960 36.55 14.21 6.60
C VAL A 960 37.52 14.50 5.47
N LEU A 961 37.25 14.00 4.27
CA LEU A 961 37.99 14.34 3.06
C LEU A 961 37.21 15.39 2.26
N GLU A 962 37.64 16.63 2.37
CA GLU A 962 37.24 17.73 1.51
C GLU A 962 37.86 17.51 0.12
N SER A 963 37.14 16.82 -0.77
CA SER A 963 37.65 16.43 -2.08
C SER A 963 36.81 16.88 -3.26
N GLY A 964 35.66 17.53 -3.04
CA GLY A 964 34.63 17.58 -4.08
C GLY A 964 33.85 16.27 -4.13
N TYR A 965 32.88 16.15 -5.04
CA TYR A 965 32.21 14.86 -5.24
C TYR A 965 32.83 14.07 -6.39
N PRO A 966 33.26 12.80 -6.17
CA PRO A 966 33.74 11.93 -7.25
C PRO A 966 32.82 11.85 -8.47
N ARG A 967 31.49 11.88 -8.27
CA ARG A 967 30.52 11.84 -9.38
C ARG A 967 30.60 13.07 -10.30
N ASN A 968 31.09 14.21 -9.78
CA ASN A 968 31.13 15.47 -10.50
C ASN A 968 32.41 15.60 -11.35
N ASP A 969 33.44 14.77 -11.14
CA ASP A 969 34.64 14.75 -11.99
C ASP A 969 34.29 14.58 -13.47
N LEU A 970 33.20 13.88 -13.77
CA LEU A 970 32.67 13.68 -15.12
C LEU A 970 32.34 14.99 -15.85
N LEU A 971 32.03 16.07 -15.12
CA LEU A 971 31.72 17.39 -15.68
C LEU A 971 32.98 18.13 -16.17
N ASP A 972 34.16 17.77 -15.65
CA ASP A 972 35.46 18.37 -15.99
C ASP A 972 36.43 17.39 -16.70
N ALA A 973 36.04 16.12 -16.85
CA ALA A 973 36.90 15.07 -17.40
C ALA A 973 37.29 15.24 -18.88
N HIS A 974 38.50 14.78 -19.22
CA HIS A 974 38.92 14.54 -20.61
C HIS A 974 37.95 13.56 -21.29
N GLY A 975 37.48 13.89 -22.51
CA GLY A 975 36.51 13.08 -23.25
C GLY A 975 35.04 13.38 -22.96
N ARG A 976 34.72 14.46 -22.22
CA ARG A 976 33.33 14.88 -21.95
C ARG A 976 32.45 15.00 -23.21
N ALA A 977 33.00 15.48 -24.32
CA ALA A 977 32.26 15.67 -25.57
C ALA A 977 31.81 14.32 -26.18
N GLU A 978 32.71 13.33 -26.19
CA GLU A 978 32.39 11.97 -26.68
C GLU A 978 31.35 11.30 -25.79
N ARG A 979 31.46 11.49 -24.47
CA ARG A 979 30.49 10.99 -23.49
C ARG A 979 29.12 11.63 -23.68
N ALA A 980 29.06 12.96 -23.79
CA ALA A 980 27.83 13.69 -24.09
C ALA A 980 27.18 13.19 -25.40
N ALA A 981 27.97 13.00 -26.46
CA ALA A 981 27.48 12.48 -27.74
C ALA A 981 26.92 11.05 -27.59
N ARG A 982 27.55 10.19 -26.79
CA ARG A 982 27.03 8.84 -26.48
C ARG A 982 25.70 8.90 -25.72
N VAL A 983 25.59 9.77 -24.72
CA VAL A 983 24.36 9.95 -23.93
C VAL A 983 23.23 10.48 -24.82
N ARG A 984 23.49 11.50 -25.65
CA ARG A 984 22.50 12.03 -26.62
C ARG A 984 22.02 10.95 -27.59
N ARG A 985 22.91 10.14 -28.15
CA ARG A 985 22.54 8.99 -29.01
C ARG A 985 21.69 7.96 -28.25
N ARG A 986 22.08 7.60 -27.02
CA ARG A 986 21.37 6.62 -26.19
C ARG A 986 19.94 7.08 -25.83
N LEU A 987 19.75 8.37 -25.62
CA LEU A 987 18.46 8.99 -25.30
C LEU A 987 17.69 9.46 -26.55
N ALA A 988 18.22 9.19 -27.75
CA ALA A 988 17.65 9.65 -29.03
C ALA A 988 17.34 11.16 -29.05
N ILE A 989 18.25 11.97 -28.53
CA ILE A 989 18.15 13.44 -28.51
C ILE A 989 18.72 13.98 -29.84
N PRO A 990 17.93 14.72 -30.66
CA PRO A 990 18.45 15.32 -31.89
C PRO A 990 19.52 16.39 -31.57
N GLU A 991 20.44 16.63 -32.51
CA GLU A 991 21.63 17.47 -32.28
C GLU A 991 21.31 18.96 -32.13
N ASP A 992 20.23 19.42 -32.76
CA ASP A 992 19.80 20.82 -32.85
C ASP A 992 18.84 21.26 -31.73
N ARG A 993 18.47 20.36 -30.82
CA ARG A 993 17.49 20.67 -29.75
C ARG A 993 18.18 21.10 -28.45
N THR A 994 17.56 22.07 -27.77
CA THR A 994 17.88 22.46 -26.40
C THR A 994 17.41 21.37 -25.44
N VAL A 995 18.31 20.88 -24.57
CA VAL A 995 18.01 19.82 -23.61
C VAL A 995 17.64 20.42 -22.26
N VAL A 996 16.40 20.24 -21.84
CA VAL A 996 15.88 20.66 -20.53
C VAL A 996 15.88 19.47 -19.58
N LEU A 997 16.59 19.54 -18.46
CA LEU A 997 16.45 18.55 -17.39
C LEU A 997 15.48 19.08 -16.34
N TYR A 998 14.32 18.45 -16.22
CA TYR A 998 13.35 18.73 -15.17
C TYR A 998 13.49 17.71 -14.03
N ALA A 999 13.90 18.16 -12.85
CA ALA A 999 14.19 17.31 -11.70
C ALA A 999 13.57 17.88 -10.40
N PRO A 1000 12.25 17.73 -10.20
CA PRO A 1000 11.57 18.19 -8.99
C PRO A 1000 11.86 17.27 -7.78
N THR A 1001 11.84 17.84 -6.57
CA THR A 1001 11.98 17.06 -5.34
C THR A 1001 10.67 16.38 -4.92
N TRP A 1002 10.76 15.30 -4.16
CA TRP A 1002 9.58 14.61 -3.62
C TRP A 1002 9.06 15.29 -2.35
N ARG A 1003 7.80 15.07 -2.00
CA ARG A 1003 7.14 15.64 -0.82
C ARG A 1003 6.81 14.58 0.23
N GLU A 1004 7.32 14.76 1.46
CA GLU A 1004 7.22 13.81 2.57
C GLU A 1004 5.80 13.59 3.08
N ASP A 1005 4.95 14.59 2.95
CA ASP A 1005 3.56 14.62 3.38
C ASP A 1005 2.59 13.98 2.38
N ARG A 1006 3.09 13.46 1.24
CA ARG A 1006 2.29 12.80 0.19
C ARG A 1006 2.61 11.30 0.00
N PRO A 1007 2.51 10.45 1.03
CA PRO A 1007 2.81 9.02 0.92
C PRO A 1007 1.76 8.27 0.06
N LYS A 1008 2.24 7.35 -0.77
CA LYS A 1008 1.45 6.36 -1.52
C LYS A 1008 1.71 4.95 -0.97
N ARG A 1009 0.92 3.98 -1.42
CA ARG A 1009 1.11 2.56 -1.07
C ARG A 1009 2.50 2.08 -1.51
N GLY A 1010 3.05 1.12 -0.75
CA GLY A 1010 4.34 0.50 -1.09
C GLY A 1010 5.57 1.28 -0.66
N GLY A 1011 5.43 2.29 0.20
CA GLY A 1011 6.56 3.07 0.73
C GLY A 1011 7.17 4.04 -0.29
N ARG A 1012 6.37 4.49 -1.25
CA ARG A 1012 6.72 5.53 -2.23
C ARG A 1012 5.85 6.77 -2.04
N TYR A 1013 6.21 7.86 -2.70
CA TYR A 1013 5.48 9.13 -2.69
C TYR A 1013 4.78 9.39 -4.02
N ALA A 1014 3.81 10.32 -3.98
CA ALA A 1014 3.10 10.77 -5.17
C ALA A 1014 4.07 11.37 -6.21
N LEU A 1015 3.70 11.22 -7.49
CA LEU A 1015 4.36 11.90 -8.58
C LEU A 1015 3.68 13.25 -8.77
N ASP A 1016 4.32 14.30 -8.26
CA ASP A 1016 3.88 15.68 -8.44
C ASP A 1016 4.75 16.31 -9.53
N LEU A 1017 4.12 16.72 -10.64
CA LEU A 1017 4.77 17.37 -11.77
C LEU A 1017 4.08 18.72 -12.03
N PRO A 1018 4.28 19.73 -11.17
CA PRO A 1018 3.61 21.02 -11.27
C PRO A 1018 3.85 21.75 -12.60
N LEU A 1019 4.95 21.46 -13.32
CA LEU A 1019 5.23 22.03 -14.64
C LEU A 1019 4.31 21.48 -15.74
N ASP A 1020 3.74 20.28 -15.55
CA ASP A 1020 3.16 19.45 -16.63
C ASP A 1020 4.10 19.32 -17.85
N PRO A 1021 4.96 18.28 -17.90
CA PRO A 1021 5.91 18.11 -18.98
C PRO A 1021 5.27 18.01 -20.37
N ALA A 1022 4.04 17.48 -20.48
CA ALA A 1022 3.37 17.32 -21.76
C ALA A 1022 2.91 18.69 -22.29
N ARG A 1023 2.29 19.51 -21.42
CA ARG A 1023 1.92 20.89 -21.75
C ARG A 1023 3.16 21.73 -22.10
N ALA A 1024 4.20 21.68 -21.27
CA ALA A 1024 5.43 22.44 -21.51
C ALA A 1024 6.10 22.06 -22.84
N ALA A 1025 6.15 20.77 -23.18
CA ALA A 1025 6.69 20.34 -24.46
C ALA A 1025 5.86 20.79 -25.66
N ALA A 1026 4.52 20.81 -25.52
CA ALA A 1026 3.63 21.32 -26.57
C ALA A 1026 3.84 22.83 -26.82
N GLU A 1027 4.06 23.61 -25.77
CA GLU A 1027 4.27 25.06 -25.87
C GLU A 1027 5.68 25.44 -26.38
N LEU A 1028 6.71 24.66 -26.06
CA LEU A 1028 8.09 24.86 -26.53
C LEU A 1028 8.33 24.35 -27.97
N GLY A 1029 7.43 23.47 -28.44
CA GLY A 1029 7.51 22.84 -29.75
C GLY A 1029 8.79 22.00 -29.91
N ASP A 1030 9.19 21.76 -31.16
CA ASP A 1030 10.28 20.83 -31.42
C ASP A 1030 11.66 21.35 -31.01
N SER A 1031 11.82 22.66 -30.75
CA SER A 1031 13.11 23.26 -30.39
C SER A 1031 13.73 22.72 -29.09
N HIS A 1032 12.93 22.07 -28.24
CA HIS A 1032 13.33 21.57 -26.93
C HIS A 1032 13.06 20.07 -26.77
N VAL A 1033 13.86 19.41 -25.95
CA VAL A 1033 13.57 18.08 -25.40
C VAL A 1033 13.60 18.13 -23.89
N LEU A 1034 12.53 17.69 -23.23
CA LEU A 1034 12.39 17.64 -21.78
C LEU A 1034 12.76 16.25 -21.26
N LEU A 1035 13.87 16.18 -20.51
CA LEU A 1035 14.27 15.01 -19.74
C LEU A 1035 13.68 15.13 -18.34
N VAL A 1036 12.74 14.27 -17.97
CA VAL A 1036 12.10 14.31 -16.64
C VAL A 1036 12.74 13.25 -15.73
N ARG A 1037 13.32 13.71 -14.62
CA ARG A 1037 14.01 12.88 -13.62
C ARG A 1037 13.25 12.90 -12.30
N ARG A 1038 12.47 11.86 -12.04
CA ARG A 1038 11.82 11.65 -10.74
C ARG A 1038 12.82 11.20 -9.69
N HIS A 1039 12.53 11.51 -8.44
CA HIS A 1039 13.25 10.95 -7.31
C HIS A 1039 12.96 9.45 -7.18
N TYR A 1040 13.94 8.63 -6.76
CA TYR A 1040 13.79 7.17 -6.66
C TYR A 1040 12.73 6.71 -5.63
N LEU A 1041 12.28 7.61 -4.74
CA LEU A 1041 11.20 7.36 -3.78
C LEU A 1041 9.81 7.62 -4.37
N VAL A 1042 9.72 8.19 -5.56
CA VAL A 1042 8.45 8.50 -6.23
C VAL A 1042 8.04 7.32 -7.11
N GLY A 1043 6.74 6.98 -7.08
CA GLY A 1043 6.14 5.97 -7.96
C GLY A 1043 5.66 6.59 -9.28
N GLY A 1044 4.96 5.80 -10.09
CA GLY A 1044 4.31 6.24 -11.33
C GLY A 1044 5.18 6.12 -12.58
N SER A 1045 4.64 6.64 -13.67
CA SER A 1045 5.29 6.88 -14.96
C SER A 1045 5.24 8.38 -15.24
N VAL A 1046 6.25 8.93 -15.91
CA VAL A 1046 6.14 10.28 -16.45
C VAL A 1046 5.30 10.21 -17.73
N PRO A 1047 4.28 11.07 -17.90
CA PRO A 1047 3.56 11.21 -19.17
C PRO A 1047 4.54 11.40 -20.34
N GLY A 1048 4.41 10.55 -21.37
CA GLY A 1048 5.26 10.58 -22.54
C GLY A 1048 4.85 11.66 -23.55
N GLY A 1049 5.63 11.77 -24.63
CA GLY A 1049 5.36 12.64 -25.78
C GLY A 1049 6.60 12.71 -26.67
N ASP A 1050 6.47 13.19 -27.91
CA ASP A 1050 7.58 13.21 -28.88
C ASP A 1050 8.74 14.10 -28.46
N ASN A 1051 8.59 14.99 -27.48
CA ASN A 1051 9.67 15.80 -26.91
C ASN A 1051 9.85 15.61 -25.37
N VAL A 1052 9.19 14.64 -24.74
CA VAL A 1052 9.30 14.35 -23.29
C VAL A 1052 9.86 12.96 -23.04
N ARG A 1053 10.90 12.82 -22.20
CA ARG A 1053 11.64 11.57 -21.91
C ARG A 1053 11.62 11.31 -20.42
N ASP A 1054 11.03 10.19 -19.99
CA ASP A 1054 11.24 9.70 -18.61
C ASP A 1054 12.67 9.18 -18.47
N VAL A 1055 13.55 9.96 -17.85
CA VAL A 1055 14.94 9.57 -17.56
C VAL A 1055 15.11 9.12 -16.11
N SER A 1056 14.04 8.84 -15.36
CA SER A 1056 14.08 8.45 -13.95
C SER A 1056 14.85 7.15 -13.68
N ARG A 1057 14.91 6.25 -14.68
CA ARG A 1057 15.69 5.00 -14.64
C ARG A 1057 17.05 5.11 -15.34
N TYR A 1058 17.42 6.26 -15.86
CA TYR A 1058 18.76 6.44 -16.42
C TYR A 1058 19.82 6.21 -15.30
N PRO A 1059 20.92 5.50 -15.55
CA PRO A 1059 21.75 5.03 -14.44
C PRO A 1059 22.39 6.17 -13.64
N ASP A 1060 22.97 7.15 -14.34
CA ASP A 1060 23.81 8.17 -13.72
C ASP A 1060 23.31 9.59 -14.01
N VAL A 1061 23.10 10.37 -12.96
CA VAL A 1061 22.62 11.75 -13.09
C VAL A 1061 23.70 12.68 -13.64
N ALA A 1062 24.99 12.43 -13.35
CA ALA A 1062 26.07 13.28 -13.84
C ALA A 1062 26.14 13.32 -15.38
N GLU A 1063 25.83 12.19 -16.03
CA GLU A 1063 25.71 12.12 -17.50
C GLU A 1063 24.51 12.91 -18.02
N LEU A 1064 23.40 12.98 -17.28
CA LEU A 1064 22.25 13.82 -17.63
C LEU A 1064 22.58 15.30 -17.47
N LEU A 1065 23.23 15.69 -16.36
CA LEU A 1065 23.71 17.06 -16.15
C LEU A 1065 24.64 17.50 -17.28
N LEU A 1066 25.55 16.62 -17.71
CA LEU A 1066 26.50 16.89 -18.80
C LEU A 1066 25.81 17.26 -20.13
N VAL A 1067 24.70 16.59 -20.49
CA VAL A 1067 23.98 16.84 -21.75
C VAL A 1067 22.91 17.92 -21.67
N SER A 1068 22.60 18.43 -20.47
CA SER A 1068 21.51 19.39 -20.27
C SER A 1068 21.96 20.83 -20.47
N ASP A 1069 21.24 21.58 -21.29
CA ASP A 1069 21.49 23.00 -21.56
C ASP A 1069 20.90 23.91 -20.48
N VAL A 1070 19.82 23.46 -19.82
CA VAL A 1070 19.16 24.14 -18.70
C VAL A 1070 18.63 23.12 -17.68
N LEU A 1071 18.78 23.44 -16.40
CA LEU A 1071 18.18 22.68 -15.30
C LEU A 1071 16.93 23.40 -14.79
N VAL A 1072 15.79 22.70 -14.77
CA VAL A 1072 14.58 23.11 -14.05
C VAL A 1072 14.46 22.24 -12.81
N THR A 1073 14.51 22.86 -11.64
CA THR A 1073 14.38 22.15 -10.36
C THR A 1073 13.65 23.00 -9.33
N ASP A 1074 13.57 22.55 -8.08
CA ASP A 1074 12.99 23.31 -6.98
C ASP A 1074 14.02 23.42 -5.84
N TYR A 1075 13.99 22.50 -4.88
CA TYR A 1075 14.84 22.48 -3.69
C TYR A 1075 15.86 21.33 -3.77
N SER A 1076 16.23 20.91 -4.98
CA SER A 1076 17.09 19.74 -5.20
C SER A 1076 18.56 20.06 -4.94
N SER A 1077 19.29 19.10 -4.37
CA SER A 1077 20.75 19.22 -4.27
C SER A 1077 21.46 19.17 -5.63
N LEU A 1078 20.76 18.80 -6.72
CA LEU A 1078 21.34 18.79 -8.07
C LEU A 1078 21.79 20.17 -8.54
N MET A 1079 21.22 21.26 -8.01
CA MET A 1079 21.65 22.62 -8.36
C MET A 1079 23.13 22.86 -8.02
N PHE A 1080 23.63 22.28 -6.93
CA PHE A 1080 25.04 22.41 -6.53
C PHE A 1080 25.97 21.69 -7.50
N ASP A 1081 25.58 20.50 -7.99
CA ASP A 1081 26.37 19.76 -8.98
C ASP A 1081 26.30 20.45 -10.35
N PHE A 1082 25.11 20.90 -10.77
CA PHE A 1082 24.91 21.57 -12.06
C PHE A 1082 25.61 22.93 -12.13
N ALA A 1083 25.85 23.60 -11.00
CA ALA A 1083 26.54 24.88 -10.93
C ALA A 1083 27.90 24.87 -11.65
N GLN A 1084 28.60 23.74 -11.61
CA GLN A 1084 29.89 23.55 -12.27
C GLN A 1084 29.83 23.75 -13.79
N THR A 1085 28.69 23.46 -14.41
CA THR A 1085 28.51 23.58 -15.87
C THR A 1085 28.52 25.03 -16.36
N GLY A 1086 28.19 25.99 -15.48
CA GLY A 1086 27.99 27.40 -15.84
C GLY A 1086 26.76 27.66 -16.70
N ARG A 1087 25.79 26.73 -16.73
CA ARG A 1087 24.58 26.80 -17.56
C ARG A 1087 23.37 27.32 -16.78
N PRO A 1088 22.36 27.88 -17.45
CA PRO A 1088 21.15 28.41 -16.82
C PRO A 1088 20.43 27.41 -15.89
N MET A 1089 19.94 27.91 -14.74
CA MET A 1089 19.05 27.18 -13.82
C MET A 1089 17.77 27.96 -13.61
N LEU A 1090 16.63 27.27 -13.59
CA LEU A 1090 15.31 27.82 -13.29
C LEU A 1090 14.72 27.07 -12.09
N PHE A 1091 14.17 27.79 -11.12
CA PHE A 1091 13.65 27.21 -9.89
C PHE A 1091 12.13 27.32 -9.83
N HIS A 1092 11.42 26.21 -10.05
CA HIS A 1092 9.95 26.15 -9.95
C HIS A 1092 9.52 25.93 -8.50
N THR A 1093 9.31 27.02 -7.76
CA THR A 1093 9.12 27.04 -6.29
C THR A 1093 7.67 27.36 -5.89
N TRP A 1094 6.71 26.66 -6.48
CA TRP A 1094 5.25 26.82 -6.27
C TRP A 1094 4.78 26.62 -4.81
N ASP A 1095 5.58 25.96 -3.97
CA ASP A 1095 5.26 25.62 -2.58
C ASP A 1095 6.36 26.02 -1.58
N LEU A 1096 7.11 27.09 -1.88
CA LEU A 1096 8.32 27.47 -1.13
C LEU A 1096 8.07 27.63 0.37
N ASP A 1097 7.07 28.41 0.76
CA ASP A 1097 6.78 28.69 2.17
C ASP A 1097 6.44 27.41 2.93
N HIS A 1098 5.61 26.55 2.34
CA HIS A 1098 5.28 25.24 2.93
C HIS A 1098 6.52 24.36 3.06
N TYR A 1099 7.36 24.31 2.03
CA TYR A 1099 8.54 23.45 2.01
C TYR A 1099 9.61 23.89 3.03
N ARG A 1100 9.88 25.19 3.09
CA ARG A 1100 10.85 25.83 3.98
C ARG A 1100 10.37 25.81 5.42
N ASP A 1101 9.16 26.28 5.69
CA ASP A 1101 8.74 26.60 7.05
C ASP A 1101 8.04 25.45 7.75
N THR A 1102 7.45 24.52 6.99
CA THR A 1102 6.67 23.40 7.54
C THR A 1102 7.36 22.05 7.36
N LEU A 1103 7.90 21.74 6.18
CA LEU A 1103 8.39 20.40 5.87
C LEU A 1103 9.84 20.15 6.32
N ARG A 1104 10.81 20.93 5.83
CA ARG A 1104 12.23 20.55 5.95
C ARG A 1104 13.14 21.61 6.57
N GLY A 1105 12.88 22.90 6.35
CA GLY A 1105 13.83 23.96 6.68
C GLY A 1105 15.09 23.96 5.81
N PHE A 1106 15.73 25.12 5.65
CA PHE A 1106 16.97 25.29 4.90
C PHE A 1106 18.16 25.68 5.80
N TYR A 1107 19.38 25.43 5.31
CA TYR A 1107 20.65 25.79 5.98
C TYR A 1107 21.13 27.21 5.65
N PHE A 1108 20.60 27.82 4.61
CA PHE A 1108 20.88 29.20 4.23
C PHE A 1108 19.63 29.83 3.61
N ASP A 1109 19.66 31.16 3.49
CA ASP A 1109 18.62 31.91 2.79
C ASP A 1109 18.70 31.64 1.29
N PHE A 1110 17.82 30.76 0.82
CA PHE A 1110 17.78 30.34 -0.58
C PHE A 1110 17.27 31.45 -1.50
N GLU A 1111 16.34 32.28 -1.03
CA GLU A 1111 15.70 33.32 -1.86
C GLU A 1111 16.69 34.39 -2.30
N SER A 1112 17.56 34.82 -1.38
CA SER A 1112 18.56 35.83 -1.69
C SER A 1112 19.80 35.31 -2.43
N SER A 1113 19.99 33.99 -2.49
CA SER A 1113 21.23 33.38 -3.01
C SER A 1113 21.05 32.38 -4.15
N ALA A 1114 19.83 32.20 -4.65
CA ALA A 1114 19.53 31.31 -5.76
C ALA A 1114 20.34 31.72 -7.02
N PRO A 1115 21.00 30.77 -7.71
CA PRO A 1115 21.79 31.04 -8.92
C PRO A 1115 20.92 31.24 -10.17
N GLY A 1116 19.64 31.58 -10.01
CA GLY A 1116 18.64 31.65 -11.08
C GLY A 1116 17.30 32.13 -10.54
N PRO A 1117 16.32 32.43 -11.41
CA PRO A 1117 15.06 32.99 -10.98
C PRO A 1117 14.21 31.96 -10.23
N LEU A 1118 13.48 32.44 -9.23
CA LEU A 1118 12.43 31.71 -8.53
C LEU A 1118 11.09 31.99 -9.22
N LEU A 1119 10.48 30.93 -9.75
CA LEU A 1119 9.28 30.98 -10.57
C LEU A 1119 8.17 30.20 -9.85
N THR A 1120 7.00 30.82 -9.65
CA THR A 1120 5.90 30.18 -8.92
C THR A 1120 5.00 29.37 -9.83
N ASP A 1121 4.87 29.80 -11.07
CA ASP A 1121 3.88 29.27 -12.00
C ASP A 1121 4.53 28.52 -13.17
N ALA A 1122 3.88 27.46 -13.64
CA ALA A 1122 4.35 26.66 -14.77
C ALA A 1122 4.53 27.49 -16.05
N GLU A 1123 3.69 28.51 -16.25
CA GLU A 1123 3.73 29.41 -17.41
C GLU A 1123 4.99 30.28 -17.42
N GLU A 1124 5.42 30.78 -16.25
CA GLU A 1124 6.67 31.53 -16.11
C GLU A 1124 7.88 30.65 -16.44
N VAL A 1125 7.85 29.39 -16.02
CA VAL A 1125 8.90 28.41 -16.34
C VAL A 1125 8.98 28.17 -17.84
N VAL A 1126 7.84 27.97 -18.52
CA VAL A 1126 7.81 27.77 -19.97
C VAL A 1126 8.31 29.00 -20.73
N GLU A 1127 7.92 30.20 -20.31
CA GLU A 1127 8.43 31.45 -20.92
C GLU A 1127 9.94 31.58 -20.75
N ALA A 1128 10.46 31.35 -19.53
CA ALA A 1128 11.88 31.39 -19.24
C ALA A 1128 12.68 30.33 -20.03
N LEU A 1129 12.05 29.19 -20.36
CA LEU A 1129 12.67 28.14 -21.17
C LEU A 1129 12.85 28.52 -22.65
N ARG A 1130 12.12 29.51 -23.19
CA ARG A 1130 12.27 29.95 -24.58
C ARG A 1130 13.62 30.62 -24.85
N ASP A 1131 14.13 31.38 -23.88
CA ASP A 1131 15.49 31.90 -23.87
C ASP A 1131 16.07 31.87 -22.44
N PRO A 1132 16.63 30.71 -22.01
CA PRO A 1132 17.15 30.54 -20.66
C PRO A 1132 18.31 31.48 -20.34
N LYS A 1133 19.07 31.92 -21.34
CA LYS A 1133 20.21 32.83 -21.15
C LYS A 1133 19.70 34.24 -20.85
N ALA A 1134 18.69 34.72 -21.56
CA ALA A 1134 18.06 36.00 -21.27
C ALA A 1134 17.36 35.98 -19.91
N ALA A 1135 16.60 34.92 -19.62
CA ALA A 1135 15.88 34.76 -18.35
C ALA A 1135 16.82 34.73 -17.12
N THR A 1136 18.06 34.26 -17.28
CA THR A 1136 19.04 34.17 -16.18
C THR A 1136 20.08 35.30 -16.19
N ALA A 1137 20.01 36.26 -17.13
CA ALA A 1137 21.04 37.28 -17.31
C ALA A 1137 21.27 38.15 -16.04
N GLY A 1138 20.19 38.44 -15.30
CA GLY A 1138 20.24 39.20 -14.04
C GLY A 1138 20.85 38.46 -12.85
N HIS A 1139 21.14 37.16 -12.98
CA HIS A 1139 21.62 36.31 -11.88
C HIS A 1139 23.10 35.90 -12.02
N ARG A 1140 23.86 36.49 -12.96
CA ARG A 1140 25.27 36.12 -13.17
C ARG A 1140 26.12 36.26 -11.90
N GLU A 1141 26.02 37.39 -11.19
CA GLU A 1141 26.79 37.60 -9.96
C GLU A 1141 26.40 36.60 -8.85
N ALA A 1142 25.09 36.33 -8.70
CA ALA A 1142 24.59 35.32 -7.76
C ALA A 1142 25.09 33.92 -8.12
N TYR A 1143 25.09 33.57 -9.41
CA TYR A 1143 25.62 32.30 -9.91
C TYR A 1143 27.11 32.15 -9.62
N ASP A 1144 27.92 33.16 -9.91
CA ASP A 1144 29.37 33.13 -9.68
C ASP A 1144 29.69 33.03 -8.17
N ALA A 1145 28.95 33.76 -7.33
CA ALA A 1145 29.04 33.64 -5.87
C ALA A 1145 28.62 32.24 -5.38
N PHE A 1146 27.56 31.67 -5.95
CA PHE A 1146 27.09 30.32 -5.64
C PHE A 1146 28.15 29.27 -5.98
N ARG A 1147 28.75 29.33 -7.19
CA ARG A 1147 29.86 28.46 -7.58
C ARG A 1147 31.06 28.59 -6.63
N ALA A 1148 31.48 29.82 -6.35
CA ALA A 1148 32.63 30.07 -5.48
C ALA A 1148 32.43 29.51 -4.07
N ARG A 1149 31.18 29.46 -3.59
CA ARG A 1149 30.82 28.95 -2.26
C ARG A 1149 30.61 27.44 -2.21
N PHE A 1150 30.03 26.83 -3.25
CA PHE A 1150 29.56 25.45 -3.20
C PHE A 1150 30.31 24.48 -4.14
N CYS A 1151 31.19 24.97 -5.02
CA CYS A 1151 32.00 24.17 -5.93
C CYS A 1151 33.51 24.40 -5.74
N ASP A 1152 33.93 24.84 -4.55
CA ASP A 1152 35.30 25.31 -4.28
C ASP A 1152 36.38 24.21 -4.30
N LEU A 1153 35.95 22.94 -4.35
CA LEU A 1153 36.81 21.76 -4.35
C LEU A 1153 36.68 20.89 -5.61
N ASP A 1154 35.76 21.22 -6.51
CA ASP A 1154 35.49 20.42 -7.71
C ASP A 1154 36.48 20.82 -8.83
N ASP A 1155 37.57 20.06 -8.94
CA ASP A 1155 38.68 20.27 -9.89
C ASP A 1155 38.92 19.07 -10.83
N GLY A 1156 37.92 18.18 -10.93
CA GLY A 1156 37.99 16.98 -11.77
C GLY A 1156 38.82 15.81 -11.19
N THR A 1157 39.30 15.92 -9.95
CA THR A 1157 40.19 14.90 -9.34
C THR A 1157 39.67 14.30 -8.02
N ALA A 1158 38.39 14.48 -7.70
CA ALA A 1158 37.80 14.02 -6.44
C ALA A 1158 37.87 12.50 -6.27
N ALA A 1159 37.57 11.73 -7.32
CA ALA A 1159 37.65 10.27 -7.34
C ALA A 1159 39.08 9.78 -7.09
N ALA A 1160 40.08 10.44 -7.70
CA ALA A 1160 41.49 10.15 -7.50
C ALA A 1160 41.91 10.33 -6.03
N ARG A 1161 41.50 11.44 -5.39
CA ARG A 1161 41.76 11.69 -3.97
C ARG A 1161 41.13 10.64 -3.06
N VAL A 1162 39.90 10.21 -3.35
CA VAL A 1162 39.23 9.15 -2.58
C VAL A 1162 39.91 7.78 -2.80
N ALA A 1163 40.33 7.46 -4.02
CA ALA A 1163 41.08 6.25 -4.34
C ALA A 1163 42.44 6.22 -3.63
N ASP A 1164 43.16 7.35 -3.59
CA ASP A 1164 44.43 7.47 -2.85
C ASP A 1164 44.24 7.21 -1.35
N ALA A 1165 43.18 7.78 -0.74
CA ALA A 1165 42.87 7.53 0.66
C ALA A 1165 42.55 6.05 0.95
N LEU A 1166 41.84 5.37 0.04
CA LEU A 1166 41.55 3.93 0.13
C LEU A 1166 42.82 3.08 0.02
N LEU A 1167 43.70 3.38 -0.93
CA LEU A 1167 44.93 2.63 -1.16
C LEU A 1167 45.94 2.85 -0.01
N ALA A 1168 46.06 4.09 0.49
CA ALA A 1168 46.90 4.40 1.65
C ALA A 1168 46.47 3.66 2.93
N ALA A 1169 45.18 3.35 3.06
CA ALA A 1169 44.66 2.55 4.16
C ALA A 1169 44.95 1.04 4.03
N THR A 1170 45.57 0.59 2.93
CA THR A 1170 45.92 -0.82 2.70
C THR A 1170 47.37 -1.10 3.13
N PRO A 1171 47.61 -1.98 4.12
CA PRO A 1171 48.98 -2.36 4.50
C PRO A 1171 49.67 -3.06 3.33
N HIS A 1172 50.86 -2.59 2.92
CA HIS A 1172 51.66 -3.31 1.93
C HIS A 1172 52.18 -4.62 2.52
N PRO A 1173 52.00 -5.79 1.88
CA PRO A 1173 52.72 -6.99 2.28
C PRO A 1173 54.22 -6.77 2.01
N PRO A 1174 55.13 -7.25 2.87
CA PRO A 1174 56.55 -7.20 2.59
C PRO A 1174 56.83 -7.93 1.27
N ALA A 1175 57.57 -7.27 0.38
CA ALA A 1175 57.94 -7.81 -0.92
C ALA A 1175 58.68 -9.15 -0.76
N GLY A 1176 58.01 -10.25 -1.10
CA GLY A 1176 58.64 -11.57 -1.11
C GLY A 1176 57.69 -12.73 -0.88
N ARG A 1177 56.95 -13.13 -1.92
CA ARG A 1177 56.71 -14.52 -2.38
C ARG A 1177 55.53 -14.54 -3.34
N SER A 1178 55.78 -15.00 -4.58
CA SER A 1178 54.75 -15.18 -5.60
C SER A 1178 53.67 -16.15 -5.12
N ALA A 1179 52.42 -15.71 -5.11
CA ALA A 1179 51.26 -16.57 -4.94
C ALA A 1179 50.72 -16.98 -6.31
N THR A 1180 50.61 -18.28 -6.53
CA THR A 1180 50.00 -18.94 -7.69
C THR A 1180 48.50 -18.57 -7.80
N PRO A 1181 47.92 -18.43 -9.01
CA PRO A 1181 46.52 -18.03 -9.16
C PRO A 1181 45.59 -19.14 -8.68
N THR A 1182 44.65 -18.79 -7.79
CA THR A 1182 43.62 -19.73 -7.30
C THR A 1182 42.44 -19.77 -8.26
N ALA A 1183 42.05 -20.98 -8.66
CA ALA A 1183 41.07 -21.26 -9.70
C ALA A 1183 39.65 -20.75 -9.38
N ALA A 1184 38.98 -20.26 -10.43
CA ALA A 1184 37.56 -19.96 -10.45
C ALA A 1184 36.72 -21.23 -10.14
N PHE A 1185 35.86 -21.16 -9.12
CA PHE A 1185 34.92 -22.23 -8.80
C PHE A 1185 33.58 -21.96 -9.51
N THR A 1186 33.31 -22.69 -10.58
CA THR A 1186 31.98 -22.85 -11.17
C THR A 1186 31.17 -23.82 -10.29
N GLY A 1187 30.04 -23.36 -9.75
CA GLY A 1187 29.16 -24.18 -8.92
C GLY A 1187 28.22 -25.06 -9.75
N GLU A 1188 28.36 -26.37 -9.62
CA GLU A 1188 27.27 -27.34 -9.79
C GLU A 1188 27.03 -28.08 -8.47
N PRO A 1189 25.77 -28.34 -8.07
CA PRO A 1189 25.44 -28.95 -6.79
C PRO A 1189 25.43 -30.49 -6.85
N ALA A 1190 25.97 -31.12 -5.79
CA ALA A 1190 25.68 -32.51 -5.42
C ALA A 1190 24.52 -32.57 -4.41
#